data_AF-A0A7K4CU93-F1
#
_entry.id   AF-A0A7K4CU93-F1
#
_cell.length_a   1.000
_cell.length_b   1.000
_cell.length_c   1.000
_cell.angle_alpha   90.00
_cell.angle_beta   90.00
_cell.angle_gamma   90.00
#
_symmetry.space_group_name_H-M   'P 1'
#
loop_
_entity.id
_entity.type
_entity.pdbx_description
1 polymer ?
#
loop_
_entity_poly.entity_id
_entity_poly.type
_entity_poly.pdbx_seq_one_letter_code
_entity_poly.pdbx_strand_id
1 'polypeptide(L)'
;MKSPSKPGRSLATLAVLDIAMASILVGVVVVVAVLVDGPLLVAPSYQQAFKGLCCLIGATSGGLYVHAFALIGDISRDQADPQPGKHAWIWQGLVPVAFYSALSIASLVFFSTSAASFESLLQEIGVEFMNAAVFLSIATFAIIYIMIVLHLDALRRGILRRVAKKGSGQVLASRRWRIPAITRRGIGQFQAVAMLFAISGTVITYGVTVLTLPQKCFTDFHGFSTPAYHLAAIQAGARANAALDALVGDNRSLLETIEHALWLMTTTQSQGGFPLEALLDGSEFYSDRGVGCLLHPGEFSIQGGTPLIAGVYLSMYQLDPNPVYLQVAAAAARALMAVQDEGNGGFYYDGRLHPDGKGYQPHPRNPIHSAVFDDNTMQSALAFLLDMYSVTGNVTYRDAAVRGLDYAFQLEKPGGGWPQRSNYGPDEYQSYITLNDDCMRDIVNLMFKAHDILGDARYMQAAERAGQFLLRVQGNGHGLNVKQSGAWAQQYKDDQPAWARRFEPPAMCSIDTAHAIDVLVDLYLRTGNDTYLAPIPAAVEWLTDSNTTIVDAWGVTSIPGDFIWARLYELGSNRLIVGNRNNQGNGVVYYHDYIPSRDYGYSWAGNYGINGTLDRYDYLVHVCGNNITQYIAWRDAPPSVPSLFSDAMQASSTRHSSGFWLDSEGKIDDEQFSWNAMRIITYLNAIA
;
A
#
# COMPACT_ATOMS: atom_id res chain seq x y z
N MET A 1 59.63 47.80 -24.51
CA MET A 1 59.65 46.67 -23.56
C MET A 1 58.64 45.64 -24.08
N LYS A 2 59.13 44.54 -24.66
CA LYS A 2 58.30 43.47 -25.25
C LYS A 2 58.26 42.29 -24.27
N SER A 3 57.06 41.73 -24.10
CA SER A 3 56.69 40.74 -23.08
C SER A 3 57.44 39.40 -23.19
N PRO A 4 57.57 38.64 -22.09
CA PRO A 4 58.18 37.32 -22.09
C PRO A 4 57.33 36.29 -22.86
N SER A 5 57.99 35.42 -23.62
CA SER A 5 57.39 34.28 -24.32
C SER A 5 56.87 33.24 -23.31
N LYS A 6 55.56 32.94 -23.35
CA LYS A 6 54.94 31.83 -22.59
C LYS A 6 55.59 30.48 -23.01
N PRO A 7 56.14 29.65 -22.10
CA PRO A 7 56.56 28.29 -22.43
C PRO A 7 55.35 27.42 -22.84
N GLY A 8 55.57 26.52 -23.81
CA GLY A 8 54.54 25.93 -24.67
C GLY A 8 53.61 24.89 -24.02
N ARG A 9 52.31 25.01 -24.34
CA ARG A 9 51.16 24.18 -23.92
C ARG A 9 51.29 22.65 -24.16
N SER A 10 52.29 22.18 -24.91
CA SER A 10 52.54 20.74 -25.12
C SER A 10 53.19 20.05 -23.92
N LEU A 11 53.99 20.77 -23.11
CA LEU A 11 54.62 20.23 -21.90
C LEU A 11 53.61 19.98 -20.77
N ALA A 12 52.60 20.85 -20.62
CA ALA A 12 51.53 20.66 -19.66
C ALA A 12 50.65 19.44 -19.97
N THR A 13 50.38 19.16 -21.25
CA THR A 13 49.61 17.98 -21.68
C THR A 13 50.40 16.68 -21.45
N LEU A 14 51.72 16.71 -21.67
CA LEU A 14 52.60 15.57 -21.38
C LEU A 14 52.72 15.32 -19.86
N ALA A 15 52.83 16.36 -19.05
CA ALA A 15 52.88 16.24 -17.59
C ALA A 15 51.60 15.61 -17.01
N VAL A 16 50.42 15.99 -17.51
CA VAL A 16 49.13 15.39 -17.09
C VAL A 16 49.04 13.92 -17.50
N LEU A 17 49.51 13.56 -18.70
CA LEU A 17 49.57 12.17 -19.15
C LEU A 17 50.56 11.34 -18.32
N ASP A 18 51.73 11.88 -17.98
CA ASP A 18 52.72 11.18 -17.16
C ASP A 18 52.25 11.01 -15.71
N ILE A 19 51.55 12.00 -15.13
CA ILE A 19 50.92 11.90 -13.80
C ILE A 19 49.76 10.89 -13.79
N ALA A 20 48.94 10.86 -14.84
CA ALA A 20 47.87 9.87 -14.98
C ALA A 20 48.45 8.45 -15.12
N MET A 21 49.49 8.28 -15.93
CA MET A 21 50.19 7.00 -16.10
C MET A 21 50.88 6.54 -14.81
N ALA A 22 51.48 7.45 -14.03
CA ALA A 22 52.09 7.13 -12.74
C ALA A 22 51.04 6.71 -11.69
N SER A 23 49.90 7.40 -11.63
CA SER A 23 48.79 7.06 -10.74
C SER A 23 48.16 5.71 -11.09
N ILE A 24 48.09 5.42 -12.40
CA ILE A 24 47.65 4.13 -12.94
C ILE A 24 48.65 3.02 -12.59
N LEU A 25 49.97 3.26 -12.72
CA LEU A 25 50.99 2.28 -12.34
C LEU A 25 50.93 1.93 -10.85
N VAL A 26 50.72 2.93 -9.98
CA VAL A 26 50.57 2.73 -8.54
C VAL A 26 49.32 1.90 -8.24
N GLY A 27 48.19 2.16 -8.93
CA GLY A 27 46.98 1.36 -8.81
C GLY A 27 47.17 -0.10 -9.23
N VAL A 28 47.90 -0.35 -10.32
CA VAL A 28 48.23 -1.70 -10.79
C VAL A 28 49.16 -2.42 -9.81
N VAL A 29 50.18 -1.74 -9.26
CA VAL A 29 51.07 -2.33 -8.25
C VAL A 29 50.31 -2.70 -6.97
N VAL A 30 49.34 -1.89 -6.54
CA VAL A 30 48.49 -2.20 -5.37
C VAL A 30 47.58 -3.40 -5.65
N VAL A 31 46.94 -3.46 -6.82
CA VAL A 31 46.09 -4.59 -7.20
C VAL A 31 46.90 -5.89 -7.33
N VAL A 32 48.11 -5.82 -7.93
CA VAL A 32 49.00 -6.99 -8.03
C VAL A 32 49.54 -7.41 -6.65
N ALA A 33 49.89 -6.48 -5.77
CA ALA A 33 50.33 -6.81 -4.41
C ALA A 33 49.22 -7.48 -3.59
N VAL A 34 47.96 -7.04 -3.74
CA VAL A 34 46.78 -7.67 -3.11
C VAL A 34 46.48 -9.05 -3.71
N LEU A 35 46.70 -9.25 -5.01
CA LEU A 35 46.48 -10.53 -5.70
C LEU A 35 47.59 -11.56 -5.47
N VAL A 36 48.81 -11.13 -5.14
CA VAL A 36 50.00 -12.02 -5.02
C VAL A 36 50.30 -12.40 -3.56
N ASP A 37 50.16 -11.49 -2.58
CA ASP A 37 50.60 -11.71 -1.19
C ASP A 37 49.44 -11.72 -0.17
N GLY A 38 48.35 -12.40 -0.52
CA GLY A 38 47.12 -12.53 0.28
C GLY A 38 47.26 -12.78 1.80
N PRO A 39 48.34 -13.38 2.36
CA PRO A 39 48.44 -13.57 3.81
C PRO A 39 49.28 -12.52 4.57
N LEU A 40 50.02 -11.61 3.91
CA LEU A 40 51.06 -10.79 4.57
C LEU A 40 50.61 -9.41 5.08
N LEU A 41 49.35 -9.00 4.85
CA LEU A 41 48.82 -7.69 5.24
C LEU A 41 48.28 -7.59 6.69
N VAL A 42 48.63 -8.55 7.56
CA VAL A 42 48.12 -8.65 8.94
C VAL A 42 49.01 -7.92 9.97
N ALA A 43 50.20 -7.44 9.60
CA ALA A 43 51.07 -6.71 10.54
C ALA A 43 50.64 -5.24 10.73
N PRO A 44 50.42 -4.76 11.97
CA PRO A 44 49.94 -3.38 12.25
C PRO A 44 50.84 -2.27 11.67
N SER A 45 52.16 -2.52 11.57
CA SER A 45 53.12 -1.59 10.99
C SER A 45 52.89 -1.32 9.50
N TYR A 46 52.42 -2.32 8.76
CA TYR A 46 52.09 -2.18 7.33
C TYR A 46 50.76 -1.46 7.11
N GLN A 47 49.76 -1.69 7.97
CA GLN A 47 48.50 -0.94 7.91
C GLN A 47 48.69 0.56 8.19
N GLN A 48 49.66 0.91 9.05
CA GLN A 48 49.95 2.31 9.39
C GLN A 48 50.75 3.01 8.28
N ALA A 49 51.70 2.31 7.66
CA ALA A 49 52.37 2.77 6.44
C ALA A 49 51.37 2.93 5.26
N PHE A 50 50.41 2.01 5.14
CA PHE A 50 49.37 2.04 4.11
C PHE A 50 48.34 3.17 4.34
N LYS A 51 47.90 3.40 5.58
CA LYS A 51 47.09 4.59 5.93
C LYS A 51 47.85 5.89 5.65
N GLY A 52 49.15 5.95 5.96
CA GLY A 52 50.01 7.08 5.60
C GLY A 52 50.05 7.33 4.09
N LEU A 53 50.14 6.26 3.29
CA LEU A 53 50.13 6.33 1.82
C LEU A 53 48.76 6.78 1.28
N CYS A 54 47.65 6.28 1.83
CA CYS A 54 46.29 6.73 1.46
C CYS A 54 46.05 8.19 1.81
N CYS A 55 46.54 8.66 2.96
CA CYS A 55 46.49 10.08 3.33
C CYS A 55 47.36 10.94 2.40
N LEU A 56 48.54 10.45 2.00
CA LEU A 56 49.41 11.13 1.03
C LEU A 56 48.76 11.21 -0.35
N ILE A 57 48.07 10.15 -0.78
CA ILE A 57 47.30 10.09 -2.04
C ILE A 57 46.09 11.05 -1.96
N GLY A 58 45.37 11.09 -0.85
CA GLY A 58 44.28 12.05 -0.61
C GLY A 58 44.74 13.50 -0.61
N ALA A 59 45.90 13.78 0.00
CA ALA A 59 46.49 15.12 0.02
C ALA A 59 47.04 15.55 -1.35
N THR A 60 47.65 14.64 -2.12
CA THR A 60 48.12 14.93 -3.49
C THR A 60 46.96 15.10 -4.47
N SER A 61 45.90 14.29 -4.37
CA SER A 61 44.69 14.43 -5.19
C SER A 61 43.86 15.68 -4.83
N GLY A 62 43.82 16.07 -3.55
CA GLY A 62 43.26 17.36 -3.11
C GLY A 62 44.07 18.57 -3.58
N GLY A 63 45.41 18.50 -3.53
CA GLY A 63 46.30 19.54 -4.07
C GLY A 63 46.23 19.67 -5.59
N LEU A 64 46.05 18.55 -6.30
CA LEU A 64 45.77 18.49 -7.74
C LEU A 64 44.47 19.22 -8.10
N TYR A 65 43.46 19.15 -7.23
CA TYR A 65 42.17 19.80 -7.43
C TYR A 65 42.27 21.33 -7.33
N VAL A 66 43.00 21.82 -6.32
CA VAL A 66 43.22 23.27 -6.11
C VAL A 66 44.08 23.88 -7.22
N HIS A 67 45.12 23.18 -7.66
CA HIS A 67 45.95 23.65 -8.79
C HIS A 67 45.24 23.56 -10.14
N ALA A 68 44.41 22.53 -10.38
CA ALA A 68 43.64 22.43 -11.61
C ALA A 68 42.56 23.53 -11.71
N PHE A 69 41.87 23.85 -10.62
CA PHE A 69 40.91 24.96 -10.59
C PHE A 69 41.57 26.33 -10.70
N ALA A 70 42.74 26.54 -10.07
CA ALA A 70 43.52 27.76 -10.23
C ALA A 70 44.00 27.95 -11.69
N LEU A 71 44.45 26.87 -12.33
CA LEU A 71 44.87 26.90 -13.74
C LEU A 71 43.70 27.13 -14.70
N ILE A 72 42.52 26.55 -14.43
CA ILE A 72 41.29 26.79 -15.20
C ILE A 72 40.79 28.23 -14.99
N GLY A 73 40.87 28.74 -13.75
CA GLY A 73 40.55 30.13 -13.39
C GLY A 73 41.44 31.15 -14.10
N ASP A 74 42.75 30.93 -14.13
CA ASP A 74 43.72 31.81 -14.80
C ASP A 74 43.64 31.75 -16.33
N ILE A 75 43.28 30.59 -16.91
CA ILE A 75 43.04 30.45 -18.35
C ILE A 75 41.72 31.13 -18.77
N SER A 76 40.72 31.15 -17.89
CA SER A 76 39.41 31.78 -18.14
C SER A 76 39.42 33.31 -18.01
N ARG A 77 40.38 33.87 -17.25
CA ARG A 77 40.49 35.32 -17.02
C ARG A 77 41.33 36.08 -18.06
N ASP A 78 42.10 35.39 -18.89
CA ASP A 78 43.09 36.05 -19.77
C ASP A 78 42.73 36.05 -21.27
N GLN A 79 41.50 35.70 -21.69
CA GLN A 79 41.08 35.83 -23.10
C GLN A 79 39.63 36.30 -23.28
N ALA A 80 39.48 37.60 -23.53
CA ALA A 80 38.37 38.15 -24.30
C ALA A 80 38.65 37.89 -25.80
N ASP A 81 38.20 36.75 -26.32
CA ASP A 81 38.13 36.47 -27.77
C ASP A 81 36.94 35.53 -28.07
N PRO A 82 35.96 35.91 -28.91
CA PRO A 82 34.75 35.14 -29.12
C PRO A 82 34.92 34.11 -30.25
N GLN A 83 35.62 32.99 -30.01
CA GLN A 83 35.40 31.71 -30.72
C GLN A 83 35.86 30.51 -29.86
N PRO A 84 34.96 29.63 -29.37
CA PRO A 84 35.35 28.41 -28.66
C PRO A 84 35.86 27.36 -29.64
N GLY A 85 37.13 27.46 -30.02
CA GLY A 85 37.80 26.57 -30.97
C GLY A 85 38.35 25.29 -30.34
N LYS A 86 37.67 24.16 -30.59
CA LYS A 86 38.23 22.80 -30.80
C LYS A 86 38.89 21.98 -29.67
N HIS A 87 39.02 22.46 -28.43
CA HIS A 87 39.66 21.65 -27.37
C HIS A 87 38.88 21.48 -26.05
N ALA A 88 37.65 22.01 -25.94
CA ALA A 88 36.79 21.82 -24.76
C ALA A 88 36.43 20.33 -24.48
N TRP A 89 36.37 19.51 -25.53
CA TRP A 89 36.00 18.10 -25.45
C TRP A 89 37.03 17.21 -24.75
N ILE A 90 38.32 17.57 -24.79
CA ILE A 90 39.39 16.80 -24.14
C ILE A 90 39.31 16.94 -22.61
N TRP A 91 38.94 18.13 -22.13
CA TRP A 91 38.84 18.44 -20.71
C TRP A 91 37.51 17.98 -20.10
N GLN A 92 36.43 17.97 -20.87
CA GLN A 92 35.12 17.42 -20.45
C GLN A 92 35.13 15.88 -20.37
N GLY A 93 36.03 15.17 -21.05
CA GLY A 93 36.13 13.71 -21.02
C GLY A 93 37.12 13.15 -19.97
N LEU A 94 38.25 13.82 -19.73
CA LEU A 94 39.30 13.30 -18.84
C LEU A 94 39.01 13.49 -17.35
N VAL A 95 38.33 14.58 -16.98
CA VAL A 95 38.00 14.88 -15.58
C VAL A 95 36.99 13.87 -14.99
N PRO A 96 35.91 13.48 -15.70
CA PRO A 96 35.03 12.41 -15.23
C PRO A 96 35.74 11.06 -15.15
N VAL A 97 36.60 10.72 -16.12
CA VAL A 97 37.31 9.43 -16.11
C VAL A 97 38.25 9.32 -14.92
N ALA A 98 38.98 10.38 -14.58
CA ALA A 98 39.83 10.40 -13.38
C ALA A 98 39.00 10.32 -12.08
N PHE A 99 37.85 11.02 -12.04
CA PHE A 99 36.92 11.00 -10.90
C PHE A 99 36.28 9.61 -10.69
N TYR A 100 35.76 8.99 -11.74
CA TYR A 100 35.15 7.66 -11.67
C TYR A 100 36.18 6.56 -11.42
N SER A 101 37.42 6.71 -11.91
CA SER A 101 38.51 5.78 -11.60
C SER A 101 38.92 5.86 -10.12
N ALA A 102 39.00 7.07 -9.55
CA ALA A 102 39.27 7.27 -8.14
C ALA A 102 38.14 6.71 -7.24
N LEU A 103 36.88 6.93 -7.61
CA LEU A 103 35.72 6.35 -6.92
C LEU A 103 35.69 4.81 -7.00
N SER A 104 36.04 4.24 -8.16
CA SER A 104 36.06 2.79 -8.36
C SER A 104 37.17 2.12 -7.55
N ILE A 105 38.35 2.76 -7.44
CA ILE A 105 39.46 2.29 -6.60
C ILE A 105 39.10 2.40 -5.12
N ALA A 106 38.49 3.52 -4.68
CA ALA A 106 38.03 3.67 -3.31
C ALA A 106 36.96 2.62 -2.94
N SER A 107 36.07 2.30 -3.88
CA SER A 107 35.05 1.27 -3.71
C SER A 107 35.68 -0.13 -3.62
N LEU A 108 36.63 -0.46 -4.50
CA LEU A 108 37.35 -1.73 -4.47
C LEU A 108 38.11 -1.96 -3.14
N VAL A 109 38.71 -0.90 -2.58
CA VAL A 109 39.44 -0.95 -1.30
C VAL A 109 38.48 -1.10 -0.11
N PHE A 110 37.30 -0.50 -0.17
CA PHE A 110 36.25 -0.65 0.84
C PHE A 110 35.65 -2.07 0.82
N PHE A 111 35.46 -2.65 -0.35
CA PHE A 111 34.94 -4.01 -0.50
C PHE A 111 35.97 -5.11 -0.20
N SER A 112 37.27 -4.89 -0.45
CA SER A 112 38.30 -5.89 -0.11
C SER A 112 38.61 -5.96 1.39
N THR A 113 38.44 -4.87 2.12
CA THR A 113 38.58 -4.84 3.58
C THR A 113 37.35 -5.37 4.31
N SER A 114 36.17 -5.37 3.68
CA SER A 114 34.95 -6.00 4.20
C SER A 114 34.77 -7.45 3.76
N ALA A 115 35.40 -7.88 2.67
CA ALA A 115 35.32 -9.26 2.18
C ALA A 115 35.89 -10.29 3.17
N ALA A 116 36.97 -9.97 3.90
CA ALA A 116 37.55 -10.89 4.89
C ALA A 116 36.62 -11.11 6.12
N SER A 117 35.87 -10.07 6.51
CA SER A 117 34.82 -10.18 7.53
C SER A 117 33.55 -10.86 7.00
N PHE A 118 33.30 -10.77 5.70
CA PHE A 118 32.17 -11.39 5.02
C PHE A 118 32.39 -12.89 4.74
N GLU A 119 33.62 -13.32 4.41
CA GLU A 119 33.98 -14.75 4.27
C GLU A 119 33.82 -15.53 5.58
N SER A 120 34.16 -14.91 6.71
CA SER A 120 33.97 -15.52 8.04
C SER A 120 32.49 -15.72 8.35
N LEU A 121 31.63 -14.79 7.90
CA LEU A 121 30.19 -14.87 8.05
C LEU A 121 29.58 -15.92 7.10
N LEU A 122 30.02 -15.98 5.84
CA LEU A 122 29.51 -16.91 4.83
C LEU A 122 29.88 -18.38 5.09
N GLN A 123 31.03 -18.66 5.70
CA GLN A 123 31.39 -20.01 6.15
C GLN A 123 30.47 -20.53 7.27
N GLU A 124 29.84 -19.65 8.04
CA GLU A 124 28.87 -20.01 9.07
C GLU A 124 27.48 -20.38 8.50
N ILE A 125 27.17 -19.96 7.26
CA ILE A 125 25.83 -20.10 6.63
C ILE A 125 25.81 -21.09 5.45
N GLY A 126 26.95 -21.70 5.08
CA GLY A 126 27.00 -22.87 4.20
C GLY A 126 26.52 -22.65 2.76
N VAL A 127 26.87 -21.52 2.11
CA VAL A 127 26.47 -21.23 0.72
C VAL A 127 27.67 -21.33 -0.23
N GLU A 128 27.77 -22.42 -0.99
CA GLU A 128 28.67 -22.57 -2.13
C GLU A 128 27.90 -22.26 -3.43
N PHE A 129 28.12 -21.11 -4.09
CA PHE A 129 27.97 -20.87 -5.55
C PHE A 129 27.96 -19.35 -5.86
N MET A 130 29.10 -18.65 -5.68
CA MET A 130 29.19 -17.24 -6.12
C MET A 130 30.49 -16.88 -6.87
N ASN A 131 31.36 -17.87 -7.11
CA ASN A 131 32.71 -17.60 -7.62
C ASN A 131 32.79 -17.37 -9.14
N ALA A 132 31.93 -17.99 -9.95
CA ALA A 132 32.08 -17.92 -11.41
C ALA A 132 31.65 -16.58 -12.03
N ALA A 133 30.56 -15.98 -11.53
CA ALA A 133 30.03 -14.72 -12.06
C ALA A 133 30.97 -13.54 -11.73
N VAL A 134 31.49 -13.49 -10.51
CA VAL A 134 32.44 -12.48 -10.06
C VAL A 134 33.77 -12.58 -10.82
N PHE A 135 34.28 -13.80 -11.03
CA PHE A 135 35.48 -14.02 -11.84
C PHE A 135 35.31 -13.55 -13.28
N LEU A 136 34.15 -13.83 -13.90
CA LEU A 136 33.87 -13.45 -15.28
C LEU A 136 33.74 -11.93 -15.43
N SER A 137 33.15 -11.25 -14.44
CA SER A 137 33.07 -9.79 -14.40
C SER A 137 34.45 -9.14 -14.24
N ILE A 138 35.31 -9.68 -13.37
CA ILE A 138 36.67 -9.18 -13.16
C ILE A 138 37.53 -9.39 -14.42
N ALA A 139 37.44 -10.56 -15.05
CA ALA A 139 38.16 -10.85 -16.29
C ALA A 139 37.72 -9.93 -17.44
N THR A 140 36.41 -9.67 -17.56
CA THR A 140 35.86 -8.76 -18.57
C THR A 140 36.33 -7.32 -18.33
N PHE A 141 36.36 -6.88 -17.08
CA PHE A 141 36.87 -5.56 -16.71
C PHE A 141 38.37 -5.41 -17.02
N ALA A 142 39.18 -6.43 -16.72
CA ALA A 142 40.61 -6.45 -17.02
C ALA A 142 40.93 -6.38 -18.52
N ILE A 143 40.17 -7.09 -19.36
CA ILE A 143 40.33 -7.06 -20.82
C ILE A 143 40.00 -5.68 -21.39
N ILE A 144 38.88 -5.09 -20.97
CA ILE A 144 38.46 -3.75 -21.39
C ILE A 144 39.49 -2.70 -20.94
N TYR A 145 40.03 -2.86 -19.73
CA TYR A 145 41.07 -1.99 -19.18
C TYR A 145 42.39 -2.03 -19.98
N ILE A 146 42.86 -3.22 -20.38
CA ILE A 146 44.05 -3.38 -21.22
C ILE A 146 43.85 -2.70 -22.58
N MET A 147 42.66 -2.79 -23.17
CA MET A 147 42.36 -2.13 -24.45
C MET A 147 42.44 -0.61 -24.35
N ILE A 148 41.98 -0.02 -23.24
CA ILE A 148 42.05 1.44 -23.00
C ILE A 148 43.52 1.88 -22.86
N VAL A 149 44.33 1.16 -22.08
CA VAL A 149 45.75 1.48 -21.87
C VAL A 149 46.54 1.44 -23.18
N LEU A 150 46.33 0.40 -24.00
CA LEU A 150 46.98 0.28 -25.32
C LEU A 150 46.58 1.42 -26.27
N HIS A 151 45.33 1.88 -26.19
CA HIS A 151 44.84 2.99 -27.01
C HIS A 151 45.45 4.33 -26.59
N LEU A 152 45.57 4.59 -25.29
CA LEU A 152 46.20 5.79 -24.75
C LEU A 152 47.70 5.85 -25.05
N ASP A 153 48.40 4.71 -24.95
CA ASP A 153 49.82 4.61 -25.29
C ASP A 153 50.09 4.79 -26.80
N ALA A 154 49.19 4.27 -27.66
CA ALA A 154 49.22 4.58 -29.09
C ALA A 154 49.03 6.08 -29.38
N LEU A 155 48.14 6.75 -28.63
CA LEU A 155 47.92 8.19 -28.72
C LEU A 155 49.17 8.97 -28.29
N ARG A 156 49.77 8.60 -27.14
CA ARG A 156 51.01 9.19 -26.60
C ARG A 156 52.16 9.09 -27.60
N ARG A 157 52.39 7.90 -28.16
CA ARG A 157 53.41 7.70 -29.22
C ARG A 157 53.10 8.50 -30.48
N GLY A 158 51.83 8.64 -30.86
CA GLY A 158 51.41 9.46 -31.99
C GLY A 158 51.69 10.96 -31.79
N ILE A 159 51.54 11.45 -30.55
CA ILE A 159 51.86 12.83 -30.17
C ILE A 159 53.37 13.04 -30.15
N LEU A 160 54.13 12.15 -29.49
CA LEU A 160 55.61 12.22 -29.43
C LEU A 160 56.26 12.19 -30.81
N ARG A 161 55.78 11.34 -31.74
CA ARG A 161 56.26 11.31 -33.13
C ARG A 161 56.00 12.61 -33.90
N ARG A 162 54.90 13.31 -33.61
CA ARG A 162 54.57 14.62 -34.24
C ARG A 162 55.34 15.78 -33.64
N VAL A 163 55.66 15.70 -32.35
CA VAL A 163 56.55 16.66 -31.66
C VAL A 163 57.99 16.48 -32.14
N ALA A 164 58.47 15.23 -32.28
CA ALA A 164 59.80 14.92 -32.80
C ALA A 164 59.99 15.29 -34.29
N LYS A 165 58.95 15.18 -35.14
CA LYS A 165 59.00 15.62 -36.55
C LYS A 165 58.98 17.15 -36.72
N LYS A 166 58.72 17.92 -35.67
CA LYS A 166 58.70 19.39 -35.67
C LYS A 166 59.89 19.98 -34.89
N GLY A 167 61.08 19.43 -35.09
CA GLY A 167 62.32 20.13 -34.79
C GLY A 167 62.48 21.35 -35.71
N SER A 168 62.64 22.53 -35.11
CA SER A 168 63.02 23.82 -35.71
C SER A 168 62.16 24.39 -36.85
N GLY A 169 61.35 25.41 -36.51
CA GLY A 169 61.09 26.58 -37.36
C GLY A 169 60.24 26.40 -38.63
N GLN A 170 58.93 26.59 -38.51
CA GLN A 170 58.13 27.54 -39.31
C GLN A 170 56.63 27.28 -39.14
N VAL A 171 55.90 28.37 -38.96
CA VAL A 171 54.44 28.48 -39.00
C VAL A 171 54.00 28.33 -40.45
N LEU A 172 52.98 27.51 -40.74
CA LEU A 172 52.20 27.67 -41.95
C LEU A 172 50.71 27.36 -41.73
N ALA A 173 49.94 28.27 -42.30
CA ALA A 173 48.52 28.47 -42.18
C ALA A 173 47.68 27.46 -42.96
N SER A 174 46.40 27.43 -42.61
CA SER A 174 45.25 27.05 -43.44
C SER A 174 45.39 25.79 -44.30
N ARG A 175 44.97 24.64 -43.76
CA ARG A 175 44.29 23.59 -44.53
C ARG A 175 43.32 22.83 -43.62
N ARG A 176 42.08 22.68 -44.11
CA ARG A 176 40.96 21.98 -43.44
C ARG A 176 41.43 20.66 -42.81
N TRP A 177 41.18 20.51 -41.52
CA TRP A 177 41.29 19.22 -40.83
C TRP A 177 40.23 18.26 -41.40
N ARG A 178 40.61 17.41 -42.37
CA ARG A 178 39.86 16.19 -42.66
C ARG A 178 40.38 15.11 -41.72
N ILE A 179 39.57 14.74 -40.72
CA ILE A 179 39.83 13.57 -39.88
C ILE A 179 39.69 12.33 -40.78
N PRO A 180 40.72 11.46 -40.90
CA PRO A 180 40.62 10.23 -41.67
C PRO A 180 39.55 9.29 -41.10
N ALA A 181 38.95 8.46 -41.96
CA ALA A 181 37.82 7.56 -41.72
C ALA A 181 37.99 6.47 -40.61
N ILE A 182 38.98 6.58 -39.74
CA ILE A 182 39.20 5.69 -38.58
C ILE A 182 38.20 5.98 -37.44
N THR A 183 37.53 7.13 -37.43
CA THR A 183 36.60 7.50 -36.35
C THR A 183 35.21 6.87 -36.45
N ARG A 184 34.74 6.36 -37.60
CA ARG A 184 33.39 5.73 -37.67
C ARG A 184 33.34 4.34 -37.03
N ARG A 185 34.40 3.53 -37.13
CA ARG A 185 34.48 2.24 -36.42
C ARG A 185 34.69 2.41 -34.91
N GLY A 186 35.50 3.39 -34.50
CA GLY A 186 35.72 3.70 -33.08
C GLY A 186 34.48 4.25 -32.38
N ILE A 187 33.70 5.10 -33.05
CA ILE A 187 32.42 5.62 -32.51
C ILE A 187 31.35 4.52 -32.44
N GLY A 188 31.29 3.63 -33.44
CA GLY A 188 30.38 2.46 -33.40
C GLY A 188 30.71 1.47 -32.26
N GLN A 189 31.99 1.25 -31.98
CA GLN A 189 32.42 0.45 -30.82
C GLN A 189 32.13 1.15 -29.49
N PHE A 190 32.25 2.47 -29.42
CA PHE A 190 31.90 3.24 -28.23
C PHE A 190 30.38 3.21 -27.94
N GLN A 191 29.54 3.24 -28.97
CA GLN A 191 28.07 3.12 -28.82
C GLN A 191 27.65 1.70 -28.42
N ALA A 192 28.30 0.67 -28.97
CA ALA A 192 28.04 -0.72 -28.57
C ALA A 192 28.47 -1.00 -27.12
N VAL A 193 29.62 -0.46 -26.70
CA VAL A 193 30.08 -0.54 -25.31
C VAL A 193 29.18 0.27 -24.38
N ALA A 194 28.72 1.46 -24.77
CA ALA A 194 27.76 2.25 -23.99
C ALA A 194 26.39 1.56 -23.86
N MET A 195 25.91 0.87 -24.90
CA MET A 195 24.69 0.04 -24.84
C MET A 195 24.88 -1.18 -23.93
N LEU A 196 26.03 -1.85 -23.98
CA LEU A 196 26.35 -2.94 -23.05
C LEU A 196 26.46 -2.42 -21.61
N PHE A 197 27.01 -1.24 -21.37
CA PHE A 197 27.02 -0.57 -20.07
C PHE A 197 25.61 -0.19 -19.61
N ALA A 198 24.72 0.25 -20.51
CA ALA A 198 23.34 0.54 -20.18
C ALA A 198 22.57 -0.73 -19.82
N ILE A 199 22.70 -1.80 -20.60
CA ILE A 199 22.03 -3.09 -20.35
C ILE A 199 22.57 -3.74 -19.06
N SER A 200 23.90 -3.72 -18.86
CA SER A 200 24.53 -4.28 -17.65
C SER A 200 24.22 -3.43 -16.41
N GLY A 201 24.21 -2.10 -16.56
CA GLY A 201 23.81 -1.16 -15.52
C GLY A 201 22.34 -1.33 -15.14
N THR A 202 21.44 -1.53 -16.11
CA THR A 202 20.02 -1.81 -15.84
C THR A 202 19.84 -3.17 -15.17
N VAL A 203 20.55 -4.22 -15.60
CA VAL A 203 20.47 -5.56 -14.98
C VAL A 203 21.08 -5.59 -13.57
N ILE A 204 22.17 -4.86 -13.33
CA ILE A 204 22.78 -4.75 -11.99
C ILE A 204 21.95 -3.84 -11.09
N THR A 205 21.36 -2.76 -11.61
CA THR A 205 20.48 -1.89 -10.81
C THR A 205 19.17 -2.63 -10.49
N TYR A 206 18.54 -3.32 -11.45
CA TYR A 206 17.36 -4.15 -11.17
C TYR A 206 17.70 -5.33 -10.24
N GLY A 207 18.81 -6.03 -10.48
CA GLY A 207 19.22 -7.17 -9.66
C GLY A 207 19.59 -6.78 -8.23
N VAL A 208 20.25 -5.63 -8.03
CA VAL A 208 20.60 -5.11 -6.70
C VAL A 208 19.39 -4.46 -6.02
N THR A 209 18.51 -3.77 -6.73
CA THR A 209 17.26 -3.25 -6.15
C THR A 209 16.34 -4.40 -5.71
N VAL A 210 16.25 -5.49 -6.46
CA VAL A 210 15.43 -6.66 -6.11
C VAL A 210 16.05 -7.50 -4.97
N LEU A 211 17.38 -7.56 -4.84
CA LEU A 211 18.05 -8.39 -3.83
C LEU A 211 18.48 -7.66 -2.55
N THR A 212 18.50 -6.32 -2.51
CA THR A 212 18.89 -5.55 -1.30
C THR A 212 17.72 -4.82 -0.61
N LEU A 213 16.50 -4.95 -1.13
CA LEU A 213 15.29 -4.42 -0.50
C LEU A 213 14.75 -5.15 0.77
N PRO A 214 15.28 -6.26 1.33
CA PRO A 214 14.66 -6.83 2.53
C PRO A 214 15.10 -6.28 3.90
N GLN A 215 16.09 -5.37 4.03
CA GLN A 215 16.56 -4.98 5.38
C GLN A 215 16.80 -3.50 5.63
N LYS A 216 17.22 -2.70 4.63
CA LYS A 216 17.54 -1.29 4.90
C LYS A 216 16.35 -0.34 4.97
N CYS A 217 15.17 -0.73 4.47
CA CYS A 217 13.96 0.07 4.68
C CYS A 217 13.39 -0.08 6.09
N PHE A 218 13.75 -1.13 6.84
CA PHE A 218 13.13 -1.39 8.15
C PHE A 218 13.89 -0.81 9.35
N THR A 219 15.15 -0.41 9.21
CA THR A 219 15.90 0.15 10.35
C THR A 219 15.48 1.57 10.75
N ASP A 220 14.70 2.25 9.91
CA ASP A 220 14.24 3.63 10.15
C ASP A 220 12.74 3.70 10.56
N PHE A 221 12.02 2.57 10.56
CA PHE A 221 10.62 2.50 11.00
C PHE A 221 10.52 2.00 12.44
N HIS A 222 10.53 2.93 13.39
CA HIS A 222 10.63 2.61 14.82
C HIS A 222 9.36 1.98 15.43
N GLY A 223 8.22 1.96 14.72
CA GLY A 223 6.94 1.53 15.30
C GLY A 223 6.32 0.25 14.74
N PHE A 224 6.85 -0.32 13.65
CA PHE A 224 6.37 -1.61 13.13
C PHE A 224 6.86 -2.80 13.95
N SER A 225 6.05 -3.85 14.01
CA SER A 225 6.45 -5.13 14.58
C SER A 225 7.32 -5.93 13.62
N THR A 226 8.06 -6.91 14.15
CA THR A 226 8.77 -7.88 13.32
C THR A 226 7.75 -8.68 12.50
N PRO A 227 7.98 -8.89 11.18
CA PRO A 227 7.09 -9.69 10.36
C PRO A 227 6.82 -11.07 10.98
N ALA A 228 5.59 -11.57 10.81
CA ALA A 228 5.18 -12.83 11.44
C ALA A 228 5.89 -14.07 10.86
N TYR A 229 6.46 -13.95 9.65
CA TYR A 229 7.17 -15.02 8.96
C TYR A 229 8.21 -14.47 7.97
N HIS A 230 9.08 -15.35 7.45
CA HIS A 230 10.06 -15.01 6.42
C HIS A 230 9.47 -15.20 5.02
N LEU A 231 9.33 -14.11 4.24
CA LEU A 231 8.75 -14.16 2.88
C LEU A 231 9.54 -15.07 1.92
N ALA A 232 10.87 -15.05 2.00
CA ALA A 232 11.74 -15.86 1.14
C ALA A 232 11.46 -17.37 1.29
N ALA A 233 10.97 -17.83 2.46
CA ALA A 233 10.60 -19.22 2.66
C ALA A 233 9.40 -19.62 1.80
N ILE A 234 8.39 -18.75 1.67
CA ILE A 234 7.21 -18.98 0.80
C ILE A 234 7.65 -19.01 -0.67
N GLN A 235 8.43 -18.00 -1.08
CA GLN A 235 8.79 -17.78 -2.49
C GLN A 235 9.76 -18.84 -3.07
N ALA A 236 10.54 -19.53 -2.23
CA ALA A 236 11.56 -20.50 -2.64
C ALA A 236 11.05 -21.95 -2.82
N GLY A 237 9.73 -22.16 -2.90
CA GLY A 237 9.13 -23.49 -3.15
C GLY A 237 8.46 -24.12 -1.92
N ALA A 238 7.89 -23.30 -1.03
CA ALA A 238 7.11 -23.76 0.11
C ALA A 238 5.61 -23.42 0.00
N ARG A 239 5.11 -23.13 -1.22
CA ARG A 239 3.66 -23.07 -1.44
C ARG A 239 3.08 -24.48 -1.32
N ALA A 240 1.93 -24.57 -0.70
CA ALA A 240 1.19 -25.83 -0.60
C ALA A 240 0.35 -26.08 -1.87
N ASN A 241 -0.07 -25.01 -2.57
CA ASN A 241 -0.74 -25.10 -3.86
C ASN A 241 0.26 -25.04 -5.03
N ALA A 242 0.55 -26.20 -5.63
CA ALA A 242 1.48 -26.34 -6.75
C ALA A 242 1.06 -25.60 -8.04
N ALA A 243 -0.23 -25.28 -8.22
CA ALA A 243 -0.68 -24.50 -9.38
C ALA A 243 -0.12 -23.08 -9.35
N LEU A 244 0.07 -22.51 -8.16
CA LEU A 244 0.66 -21.19 -7.97
C LEU A 244 2.15 -21.15 -8.37
N ASP A 245 2.87 -22.26 -8.18
CA ASP A 245 4.28 -22.36 -8.58
C ASP A 245 4.46 -22.40 -10.11
N ALA A 246 3.44 -22.84 -10.84
CA ALA A 246 3.45 -22.90 -12.30
C ALA A 246 3.12 -21.54 -12.96
N LEU A 247 2.70 -20.53 -12.18
CA LEU A 247 2.37 -19.21 -12.73
C LEU A 247 3.61 -18.51 -13.29
N VAL A 248 3.42 -17.80 -14.41
CA VAL A 248 4.46 -17.05 -15.13
C VAL A 248 3.95 -15.66 -15.52
N GLY A 249 4.87 -14.76 -15.88
CA GLY A 249 4.53 -13.42 -16.38
C GLY A 249 3.71 -12.61 -15.36
N ASP A 250 2.65 -11.95 -15.84
CA ASP A 250 1.81 -11.08 -15.01
C ASP A 250 1.12 -11.84 -13.87
N ASN A 251 0.74 -13.11 -14.08
CA ASN A 251 0.11 -13.92 -13.03
C ASN A 251 1.08 -14.21 -11.88
N ARG A 252 2.35 -14.46 -12.21
CA ARG A 252 3.41 -14.62 -11.21
C ARG A 252 3.66 -13.31 -10.47
N SER A 253 3.67 -12.19 -11.20
CA SER A 253 3.82 -10.85 -10.63
C SER A 253 2.69 -10.51 -9.65
N LEU A 254 1.45 -10.87 -9.99
CA LEU A 254 0.28 -10.71 -9.12
C LEU A 254 0.40 -11.54 -7.83
N LEU A 255 0.79 -12.81 -7.95
CA LEU A 255 1.06 -13.68 -6.79
C LEU A 255 2.14 -13.10 -5.88
N GLU A 256 3.28 -12.69 -6.44
CA GLU A 256 4.38 -12.11 -5.66
C GLU A 256 3.98 -10.76 -5.02
N THR A 257 3.12 -10.00 -5.71
CA THR A 257 2.56 -8.74 -5.18
C THR A 257 1.72 -8.99 -3.94
N ILE A 258 0.79 -9.94 -4.00
CA ILE A 258 -0.07 -10.24 -2.85
C ILE A 258 0.69 -10.89 -1.70
N GLU A 259 1.64 -11.80 -1.98
CA GLU A 259 2.49 -12.38 -0.94
C GLU A 259 3.33 -11.34 -0.21
N HIS A 260 3.89 -10.38 -0.96
CA HIS A 260 4.65 -9.28 -0.38
C HIS A 260 3.74 -8.35 0.42
N ALA A 261 2.54 -8.02 -0.08
CA ALA A 261 1.60 -7.17 0.63
C ALA A 261 1.09 -7.82 1.93
N LEU A 262 0.76 -9.12 1.91
CA LEU A 262 0.42 -9.88 3.11
C LEU A 262 1.58 -9.87 4.09
N TRP A 263 2.80 -10.18 3.63
CA TRP A 263 3.96 -10.15 4.52
C TRP A 263 4.18 -8.77 5.16
N LEU A 264 4.10 -7.69 4.39
CA LEU A 264 4.17 -6.32 4.91
C LEU A 264 3.06 -6.04 5.90
N MET A 265 1.83 -6.47 5.64
CA MET A 265 0.72 -6.19 6.53
C MET A 265 0.90 -6.83 7.91
N THR A 266 1.64 -7.94 8.03
CA THR A 266 1.98 -8.52 9.34
C THR A 266 2.78 -7.58 10.24
N THR A 267 3.50 -6.59 9.68
CA THR A 267 4.28 -5.64 10.48
C THR A 267 3.43 -4.59 11.17
N THR A 268 2.16 -4.47 10.77
CA THR A 268 1.16 -3.63 11.43
C THR A 268 0.43 -4.38 12.56
N GLN A 269 0.64 -5.70 12.68
CA GLN A 269 -0.07 -6.51 13.66
C GLN A 269 0.40 -6.19 15.08
N SER A 270 -0.55 -5.95 15.98
CA SER A 270 -0.36 -5.64 17.40
C SER A 270 -1.15 -6.64 18.25
N GLN A 271 -0.44 -7.45 19.04
CA GLN A 271 -1.03 -8.45 19.96
C GLN A 271 -2.02 -9.42 19.27
N GLY A 272 -1.77 -9.76 18.02
CA GLY A 272 -2.62 -10.60 17.19
C GLY A 272 -3.71 -9.85 16.42
N GLY A 273 -4.06 -8.63 16.80
CA GLY A 273 -5.00 -7.78 16.06
C GLY A 273 -4.33 -6.80 15.11
N PHE A 274 -5.13 -6.06 14.36
CA PHE A 274 -4.69 -5.07 13.37
C PHE A 274 -5.32 -3.70 13.63
N PRO A 275 -4.65 -2.61 13.23
CA PRO A 275 -5.23 -1.27 13.22
C PRO A 275 -6.27 -1.12 12.11
N LEU A 276 -7.05 -0.04 12.16
CA LEU A 276 -7.85 0.42 11.03
C LEU A 276 -6.97 1.21 10.05
N GLU A 277 -6.23 2.18 10.55
CA GLU A 277 -5.24 2.95 9.79
C GLU A 277 -3.85 2.92 10.47
N ALA A 278 -2.79 3.09 9.71
CA ALA A 278 -1.44 3.30 10.24
C ALA A 278 -0.64 4.30 9.40
N LEU A 279 0.20 5.12 10.05
CA LEU A 279 1.19 5.90 9.31
C LEU A 279 2.19 4.98 8.61
N LEU A 280 2.68 5.42 7.45
CA LEU A 280 3.60 4.61 6.64
C LEU A 280 4.92 4.30 7.34
N ASP A 281 5.31 5.09 8.35
CA ASP A 281 6.50 4.86 9.16
C ASP A 281 6.25 3.98 10.40
N GLY A 282 5.00 3.53 10.59
CA GLY A 282 4.56 2.73 11.72
C GLY A 282 4.50 3.48 13.04
N SER A 283 4.72 4.79 13.07
CA SER A 283 4.80 5.57 14.30
C SER A 283 3.46 5.72 15.01
N GLU A 284 2.35 5.70 14.25
CA GLU A 284 1.00 5.87 14.76
C GLU A 284 0.04 4.86 14.12
N PHE A 285 -0.83 4.32 14.95
CA PHE A 285 -1.89 3.39 14.59
C PHE A 285 -3.22 3.98 15.05
N TYR A 286 -4.28 3.84 14.27
CA TYR A 286 -5.57 4.46 14.54
C TYR A 286 -6.71 3.43 14.57
N SER A 287 -7.76 3.86 15.26
CA SER A 287 -9.07 3.23 15.41
C SER A 287 -10.14 4.23 15.01
N ASP A 288 -11.30 3.78 14.55
CA ASP A 288 -12.42 4.67 14.22
C ASP A 288 -13.34 4.98 15.42
N ARG A 289 -12.73 5.27 16.58
CA ARG A 289 -13.45 5.90 17.71
C ARG A 289 -13.84 7.36 17.41
N GLY A 290 -13.80 7.78 16.15
CA GLY A 290 -13.81 9.16 15.66
C GLY A 290 -12.45 9.61 15.11
N VAL A 291 -12.48 10.64 14.26
CA VAL A 291 -11.33 11.20 13.54
C VAL A 291 -10.12 11.44 14.47
N GLY A 292 -8.99 10.79 14.17
CA GLY A 292 -7.70 10.98 14.84
C GLY A 292 -7.49 10.17 16.13
N CYS A 293 -8.26 9.11 16.37
CA CYS A 293 -8.14 8.32 17.59
C CYS A 293 -7.00 7.29 17.52
N LEU A 294 -5.84 7.69 18.05
CA LEU A 294 -4.66 6.83 18.23
C LEU A 294 -4.97 5.60 19.09
N LEU A 295 -4.49 4.45 18.65
CA LEU A 295 -4.40 3.21 19.42
C LEU A 295 -3.20 3.30 20.38
N HIS A 296 -3.43 2.97 21.65
CA HIS A 296 -2.33 2.89 22.63
C HIS A 296 -1.52 1.60 22.43
N PRO A 297 -0.29 1.52 22.98
CA PRO A 297 0.50 0.30 22.92
C PRO A 297 -0.29 -0.91 23.44
N GLY A 298 -0.39 -1.96 22.59
CA GLY A 298 -1.14 -3.18 22.90
C GLY A 298 -2.64 -3.12 22.61
N GLU A 299 -3.13 -2.04 22.00
CA GLU A 299 -4.47 -1.95 21.44
C GLU A 299 -4.50 -2.38 19.95
N PHE A 300 -5.68 -2.78 19.49
CA PHE A 300 -5.98 -3.08 18.08
C PHE A 300 -7.46 -2.77 17.77
N SER A 301 -7.79 -2.52 16.51
CA SER A 301 -9.15 -2.21 16.06
C SER A 301 -9.96 -3.48 15.79
N ILE A 302 -11.21 -3.50 16.25
CA ILE A 302 -12.19 -4.55 15.96
C ILE A 302 -13.11 -4.10 14.82
N GLN A 303 -13.54 -2.83 14.82
CA GLN A 303 -14.22 -2.24 13.67
C GLN A 303 -13.25 -2.21 12.47
N GLY A 304 -13.70 -2.75 11.34
CA GLY A 304 -12.81 -3.00 10.19
C GLY A 304 -11.61 -3.83 10.64
N GLY A 305 -10.42 -3.25 10.56
CA GLY A 305 -9.15 -3.68 11.13
C GLY A 305 -8.99 -5.19 11.24
N THR A 306 -9.09 -5.70 12.48
CA THR A 306 -8.78 -7.09 12.79
C THR A 306 -9.58 -8.13 12.01
N PRO A 307 -10.93 -8.20 12.09
CA PRO A 307 -11.70 -9.18 11.33
C PRO A 307 -11.54 -9.03 9.81
N LEU A 308 -11.48 -7.79 9.30
CA LEU A 308 -11.39 -7.53 7.87
C LEU A 308 -10.05 -8.03 7.29
N ILE A 309 -8.93 -7.58 7.87
CA ILE A 309 -7.58 -7.97 7.44
C ILE A 309 -7.38 -9.47 7.65
N ALA A 310 -7.80 -10.03 8.78
CA ALA A 310 -7.65 -11.46 9.06
C ALA A 310 -8.45 -12.35 8.09
N GLY A 311 -9.60 -11.87 7.60
CA GLY A 311 -10.38 -12.52 6.55
C GLY A 311 -9.59 -12.68 5.24
N VAL A 312 -8.72 -11.72 4.91
CA VAL A 312 -7.82 -11.81 3.73
C VAL A 312 -6.81 -12.95 3.91
N TYR A 313 -6.20 -13.09 5.09
CA TYR A 313 -5.28 -14.19 5.37
C TYR A 313 -5.98 -15.55 5.36
N LEU A 314 -7.21 -15.62 5.89
CA LEU A 314 -8.00 -16.85 5.82
C LEU A 314 -8.33 -17.23 4.37
N SER A 315 -8.67 -16.23 3.53
CA SER A 315 -8.91 -16.43 2.10
C SER A 315 -7.65 -16.88 1.36
N MET A 316 -6.49 -16.28 1.68
CA MET A 316 -5.21 -16.73 1.13
C MET A 316 -4.88 -18.16 1.58
N TYR A 317 -5.18 -18.53 2.82
CA TYR A 317 -5.02 -19.92 3.30
C TYR A 317 -5.90 -20.92 2.53
N GLN A 318 -7.11 -20.52 2.14
CA GLN A 318 -7.96 -21.39 1.32
C GLN A 318 -7.41 -21.58 -0.10
N LEU A 319 -6.79 -20.54 -0.67
CA LEU A 319 -6.13 -20.59 -1.98
C LEU A 319 -4.80 -21.38 -1.92
N ASP A 320 -3.96 -21.09 -0.93
CA ASP A 320 -2.69 -21.75 -0.65
C ASP A 320 -2.66 -22.18 0.82
N PRO A 321 -2.85 -23.47 1.15
CA PRO A 321 -2.95 -23.96 2.52
C PRO A 321 -1.61 -23.99 3.27
N ASN A 322 -0.80 -22.95 3.09
CA ASN A 322 0.41 -22.69 3.85
C ASN A 322 0.06 -22.27 5.30
N PRO A 323 0.58 -22.98 6.32
CA PRO A 323 0.25 -22.72 7.72
C PRO A 323 0.51 -21.30 8.21
N VAL A 324 1.39 -20.54 7.55
CA VAL A 324 1.71 -19.15 7.96
C VAL A 324 0.50 -18.23 7.84
N TYR A 325 -0.32 -18.37 6.77
CA TYR A 325 -1.51 -17.54 6.60
C TYR A 325 -2.56 -17.86 7.67
N LEU A 326 -2.79 -19.15 7.93
CA LEU A 326 -3.67 -19.58 9.00
C LEU A 326 -3.16 -19.14 10.38
N GLN A 327 -1.84 -19.11 10.60
CA GLN A 327 -1.26 -18.65 11.87
C GLN A 327 -1.60 -17.18 12.15
N VAL A 328 -1.54 -16.32 11.13
CA VAL A 328 -1.90 -14.90 11.25
C VAL A 328 -3.40 -14.74 11.52
N ALA A 329 -4.26 -15.41 10.73
CA ALA A 329 -5.71 -15.38 10.93
C ALA A 329 -6.11 -15.94 12.32
N ALA A 330 -5.48 -17.03 12.76
CA ALA A 330 -5.71 -17.62 14.07
C ALA A 330 -5.21 -16.73 15.21
N ALA A 331 -4.17 -15.92 15.01
CA ALA A 331 -3.72 -14.93 16.00
C ALA A 331 -4.77 -13.82 16.19
N ALA A 332 -5.35 -13.32 15.10
CA ALA A 332 -6.46 -12.38 15.13
C ALA A 332 -7.70 -12.98 15.82
N ALA A 333 -8.07 -14.22 15.47
CA ALA A 333 -9.20 -14.90 16.11
C ALA A 333 -8.98 -15.09 17.61
N ARG A 334 -7.77 -15.44 18.06
CA ARG A 334 -7.42 -15.51 19.49
C ARG A 334 -7.51 -14.14 20.16
N ALA A 335 -7.04 -13.09 19.50
CA ALA A 335 -7.13 -11.73 20.02
C ALA A 335 -8.59 -11.31 20.22
N LEU A 336 -9.45 -11.54 19.21
CA LEU A 336 -10.89 -11.27 19.28
C LEU A 336 -11.57 -12.07 20.40
N MET A 337 -11.41 -13.40 20.43
CA MET A 337 -12.06 -14.23 21.44
C MET A 337 -11.73 -13.82 22.87
N ALA A 338 -10.56 -13.22 23.07
CA ALA A 338 -10.09 -12.94 24.39
C ALA A 338 -10.41 -11.49 24.84
N VAL A 339 -10.69 -10.56 23.91
CA VAL A 339 -11.33 -9.25 24.21
C VAL A 339 -12.84 -9.30 24.25
N GLN A 340 -13.44 -10.41 23.81
CA GLN A 340 -14.87 -10.62 23.88
C GLN A 340 -15.34 -10.50 25.33
N ASP A 341 -16.37 -9.70 25.57
CA ASP A 341 -16.85 -9.44 26.93
C ASP A 341 -17.32 -10.74 27.60
N GLU A 342 -16.81 -11.05 28.80
CA GLU A 342 -17.15 -12.31 29.49
C GLU A 342 -18.59 -12.34 30.02
N GLY A 343 -19.18 -11.17 30.30
CA GLY A 343 -20.52 -11.06 30.86
C GLY A 343 -21.61 -11.18 29.81
N ASN A 344 -21.36 -10.67 28.60
CA ASN A 344 -22.37 -10.64 27.55
C ASN A 344 -21.92 -11.18 26.19
N GLY A 345 -20.65 -11.51 25.96
CA GLY A 345 -20.18 -12.03 24.67
C GLY A 345 -20.09 -11.00 23.54
N GLY A 346 -20.28 -9.72 23.83
CA GLY A 346 -20.22 -8.61 22.88
C GLY A 346 -18.81 -8.09 22.61
N PHE A 347 -18.72 -7.18 21.64
CA PHE A 347 -17.49 -6.51 21.24
C PHE A 347 -17.61 -4.99 21.32
N TYR A 348 -16.49 -4.36 21.65
CA TYR A 348 -16.31 -2.91 21.57
C TYR A 348 -15.50 -2.55 20.30
N TYR A 349 -15.30 -1.26 20.02
CA TYR A 349 -14.50 -0.82 18.86
C TYR A 349 -13.06 -1.32 18.87
N ASP A 350 -12.46 -1.45 20.06
CA ASP A 350 -11.06 -1.82 20.22
C ASP A 350 -10.88 -2.93 21.22
N GLY A 351 -9.87 -3.74 20.95
CA GLY A 351 -9.32 -4.70 21.86
C GLY A 351 -8.07 -4.16 22.56
N ARG A 352 -7.87 -4.54 23.83
CA ARG A 352 -6.64 -4.22 24.56
C ARG A 352 -6.18 -5.38 25.43
N LEU A 353 -4.95 -5.84 25.21
CA LEU A 353 -4.31 -6.82 26.10
C LEU A 353 -3.99 -6.18 27.46
N HIS A 354 -4.18 -6.92 28.57
CA HIS A 354 -3.70 -6.45 29.87
C HIS A 354 -2.19 -6.15 29.81
N PRO A 355 -1.71 -5.12 30.53
CA PRO A 355 -0.28 -4.82 30.61
C PRO A 355 0.62 -5.96 31.14
N ASP A 356 0.05 -6.93 31.87
CA ASP A 356 0.77 -8.11 32.38
C ASP A 356 0.79 -9.30 31.40
N GLY A 357 0.21 -9.11 30.21
CA GLY A 357 0.09 -10.14 29.17
C GLY A 357 -0.92 -11.24 29.50
N LYS A 358 -1.74 -11.09 30.54
CA LYS A 358 -2.73 -12.08 30.98
C LYS A 358 -4.15 -11.53 30.89
N GLY A 359 -4.89 -11.99 29.90
CA GLY A 359 -6.29 -11.60 29.68
C GLY A 359 -6.44 -10.26 28.99
N TYR A 360 -7.69 -9.78 28.89
CA TYR A 360 -8.04 -8.51 28.25
C TYR A 360 -8.87 -7.64 29.19
N GLN A 361 -8.59 -6.33 29.22
CA GLN A 361 -9.38 -5.41 30.03
C GLN A 361 -10.60 -4.99 29.21
N PRO A 362 -11.79 -4.85 29.83
CA PRO A 362 -12.78 -3.94 29.31
C PRO A 362 -12.04 -2.63 29.07
N HIS A 363 -12.02 -2.16 27.81
CA HIS A 363 -11.28 -0.97 27.46
C HIS A 363 -11.62 0.12 28.49
N PRO A 364 -10.68 0.91 29.06
CA PRO A 364 -11.00 1.95 30.05
C PRO A 364 -12.05 2.98 29.59
N ARG A 365 -12.39 2.94 28.31
CA ARG A 365 -13.39 3.76 27.61
C ARG A 365 -14.71 3.03 27.35
N ASN A 366 -14.88 1.80 27.83
CA ASN A 366 -16.12 1.04 27.85
C ASN A 366 -16.50 0.59 29.28
N PRO A 367 -16.61 1.52 30.26
CA PRO A 367 -16.90 1.18 31.66
C PRO A 367 -18.30 0.56 31.87
N ILE A 368 -19.18 0.66 30.86
CA ILE A 368 -20.54 0.14 30.89
C ILE A 368 -20.69 -1.20 30.15
N HIS A 369 -19.59 -1.81 29.69
CA HIS A 369 -19.62 -3.08 28.96
C HIS A 369 -20.56 -3.06 27.73
N SER A 370 -20.60 -1.92 27.02
CA SER A 370 -21.41 -1.72 25.83
C SER A 370 -20.84 -2.54 24.67
N ALA A 371 -21.64 -3.46 24.13
CA ALA A 371 -21.43 -3.99 22.79
C ALA A 371 -21.85 -2.97 21.73
N VAL A 372 -21.19 -3.01 20.58
CA VAL A 372 -21.35 -2.03 19.50
C VAL A 372 -21.75 -2.76 18.21
N PHE A 373 -22.93 -2.42 17.69
CA PHE A 373 -23.36 -2.82 16.35
C PHE A 373 -23.13 -1.74 15.29
N ASP A 374 -22.72 -0.55 15.71
CA ASP A 374 -22.26 0.53 14.84
C ASP A 374 -21.09 0.06 13.97
N ASP A 375 -21.06 0.52 12.72
CA ASP A 375 -19.95 0.30 11.77
C ASP A 375 -19.49 -1.17 11.64
N ASN A 376 -20.44 -2.11 11.64
CA ASN A 376 -20.16 -3.54 11.48
C ASN A 376 -19.21 -4.12 12.56
N THR A 377 -19.07 -3.48 13.73
CA THR A 377 -18.04 -3.82 14.74
C THR A 377 -18.22 -5.24 15.29
N MET A 378 -19.30 -5.49 16.03
CA MET A 378 -19.57 -6.80 16.61
C MET A 378 -19.87 -7.84 15.53
N GLN A 379 -20.54 -7.43 14.45
CA GLN A 379 -21.02 -8.32 13.41
C GLN A 379 -19.87 -8.92 12.61
N SER A 380 -18.90 -8.12 12.16
CA SER A 380 -17.72 -8.59 11.44
C SER A 380 -16.83 -9.50 12.30
N ALA A 381 -16.66 -9.19 13.59
CA ALA A 381 -15.92 -10.05 14.51
C ALA A 381 -16.57 -11.44 14.65
N LEU A 382 -17.89 -11.49 14.82
CA LEU A 382 -18.64 -12.76 14.90
C LEU A 382 -18.64 -13.52 13.57
N ALA A 383 -18.81 -12.81 12.46
CA ALA A 383 -18.76 -13.39 11.12
C ALA A 383 -17.40 -14.04 10.84
N PHE A 384 -16.30 -13.36 11.19
CA PHE A 384 -14.96 -13.91 11.04
C PHE A 384 -14.72 -15.15 11.92
N LEU A 385 -15.24 -15.18 13.15
CA LEU A 385 -15.17 -16.37 14.00
C LEU A 385 -15.95 -17.55 13.42
N LEU A 386 -17.11 -17.31 12.79
CA LEU A 386 -17.84 -18.34 12.05
C LEU A 386 -17.07 -18.83 10.82
N ASP A 387 -16.36 -17.96 10.12
CA ASP A 387 -15.51 -18.34 8.98
C ASP A 387 -14.33 -19.20 9.44
N MET A 388 -13.67 -18.81 10.54
CA MET A 388 -12.62 -19.62 11.17
C MET A 388 -13.14 -21.01 11.57
N TYR A 389 -14.35 -21.11 12.13
CA TYR A 389 -14.97 -22.41 12.41
C TYR A 389 -15.22 -23.20 11.14
N SER A 390 -15.76 -22.58 10.09
CA SER A 390 -16.08 -23.23 8.82
C SER A 390 -14.85 -23.80 8.12
N VAL A 391 -13.72 -23.08 8.17
CA VAL A 391 -12.46 -23.51 7.56
C VAL A 391 -11.72 -24.55 8.41
N THR A 392 -11.71 -24.40 9.74
CA THR A 392 -10.85 -25.21 10.62
C THR A 392 -11.56 -26.34 11.35
N GLY A 393 -12.90 -26.29 11.45
CA GLY A 393 -13.70 -27.17 12.30
C GLY A 393 -13.48 -26.97 13.81
N ASN A 394 -12.69 -25.98 14.23
CA ASN A 394 -12.40 -25.75 15.64
C ASN A 394 -13.60 -25.12 16.35
N VAL A 395 -14.26 -25.92 17.18
CA VAL A 395 -15.47 -25.55 17.91
C VAL A 395 -15.28 -24.36 18.87
N THR A 396 -14.05 -24.03 19.25
CA THR A 396 -13.78 -22.85 20.09
C THR A 396 -14.23 -21.56 19.42
N TYR A 397 -14.01 -21.45 18.10
CA TYR A 397 -14.43 -20.29 17.33
C TYR A 397 -15.95 -20.22 17.21
N ARG A 398 -16.59 -21.37 16.98
CA ARG A 398 -18.06 -21.50 16.99
C ARG A 398 -18.63 -21.04 18.32
N ASP A 399 -18.11 -21.56 19.43
CA ASP A 399 -18.63 -21.28 20.76
C ASP A 399 -18.46 -19.80 21.12
N ALA A 400 -17.38 -19.15 20.67
CA ALA A 400 -17.20 -17.72 20.79
C ALA A 400 -18.21 -16.92 19.96
N ALA A 401 -18.43 -17.31 18.70
CA ALA A 401 -19.44 -16.67 17.85
C ALA A 401 -20.86 -16.81 18.43
N VAL A 402 -21.21 -18.00 18.91
CA VAL A 402 -22.53 -18.29 19.50
C VAL A 402 -22.79 -17.44 20.74
N ARG A 403 -21.79 -17.20 21.61
CA ARG A 403 -21.97 -16.31 22.77
C ARG A 403 -22.40 -14.90 22.36
N GLY A 404 -21.76 -14.33 21.33
CA GLY A 404 -22.14 -13.00 20.84
C GLY A 404 -23.48 -13.00 20.12
N LEU A 405 -23.80 -14.04 19.36
CA LEU A 405 -25.11 -14.20 18.71
C LEU A 405 -26.25 -14.32 19.73
N ASP A 406 -26.06 -15.09 20.81
CA ASP A 406 -27.03 -15.21 21.90
C ASP A 406 -27.27 -13.86 22.58
N TYR A 407 -26.26 -12.99 22.64
CA TYR A 407 -26.43 -11.63 23.14
C TYR A 407 -27.12 -10.71 22.14
N ALA A 408 -26.86 -10.86 20.85
CA ALA A 408 -27.64 -10.16 19.81
C ALA A 408 -29.13 -10.50 19.91
N PHE A 409 -29.51 -11.74 20.23
CA PHE A 409 -30.90 -12.08 20.52
C PHE A 409 -31.45 -11.41 21.78
N GLN A 410 -30.63 -11.25 22.83
CA GLN A 410 -31.04 -10.54 24.05
C GLN A 410 -31.25 -9.04 23.81
N LEU A 411 -30.51 -8.45 22.88
CA LEU A 411 -30.59 -7.04 22.52
C LEU A 411 -31.71 -6.74 21.52
N GLU A 412 -32.23 -7.76 20.83
CA GLU A 412 -33.32 -7.59 19.88
C GLU A 412 -34.54 -6.93 20.54
N LYS A 413 -35.04 -5.87 19.93
CA LYS A 413 -36.20 -5.12 20.45
C LYS A 413 -37.51 -5.86 20.15
N PRO A 414 -38.55 -5.66 20.98
CA PRO A 414 -39.88 -6.17 20.67
C PRO A 414 -40.34 -5.75 19.27
N GLY A 415 -40.74 -6.73 18.45
CA GLY A 415 -41.15 -6.49 17.07
C GLY A 415 -40.01 -6.46 16.05
N GLY A 416 -38.78 -6.83 16.44
CA GLY A 416 -37.61 -6.94 15.56
C GLY A 416 -36.72 -5.70 15.55
N GLY A 417 -35.48 -5.89 15.10
CA GLY A 417 -34.46 -4.84 15.05
C GLY A 417 -33.62 -4.74 16.32
N TRP A 418 -32.53 -3.97 16.25
CA TRP A 418 -31.51 -3.92 17.29
C TRP A 418 -31.10 -2.49 17.63
N PRO A 419 -30.64 -2.25 18.88
CA PRO A 419 -30.02 -1.00 19.25
C PRO A 419 -28.70 -0.77 18.50
N GLN A 420 -28.25 0.48 18.36
CA GLN A 420 -26.87 0.76 17.93
C GLN A 420 -25.85 0.18 18.92
N ARG A 421 -26.13 0.33 20.22
CA ARG A 421 -25.24 -0.11 21.31
C ARG A 421 -26.02 -0.60 22.53
N SER A 422 -25.46 -1.55 23.27
CA SER A 422 -26.08 -2.05 24.50
C SER A 422 -25.78 -1.17 25.72
N ASN A 423 -26.54 -1.36 26.80
CA ASN A 423 -26.31 -0.72 28.11
C ASN A 423 -26.45 0.81 28.16
N TYR A 424 -27.11 1.40 27.16
CA TYR A 424 -27.61 2.78 27.18
C TYR A 424 -29.06 2.83 27.68
N GLY A 425 -29.44 3.95 28.31
CA GLY A 425 -30.79 4.20 28.79
C GLY A 425 -31.81 4.33 27.64
N PRO A 426 -33.10 4.09 27.89
CA PRO A 426 -34.15 4.01 26.86
C PRO A 426 -34.45 5.34 26.14
N ASP A 427 -33.94 6.46 26.65
CA ASP A 427 -34.07 7.80 26.04
C ASP A 427 -32.76 8.26 25.38
N GLU A 428 -31.72 7.42 25.40
CA GLU A 428 -30.46 7.65 24.70
C GLU A 428 -30.52 7.00 23.32
N TYR A 429 -30.08 7.73 22.29
CA TYR A 429 -30.30 7.33 20.91
C TYR A 429 -29.61 6.02 20.53
N GLN A 430 -28.53 5.67 21.22
CA GLN A 430 -27.82 4.42 21.05
C GLN A 430 -28.68 3.20 21.36
N SER A 431 -29.75 3.38 22.17
CA SER A 431 -30.68 2.33 22.55
C SER A 431 -31.85 2.13 21.58
N TYR A 432 -32.00 3.00 20.58
CA TYR A 432 -33.08 3.00 19.58
C TYR A 432 -32.82 1.96 18.49
N ILE A 433 -33.87 1.53 17.79
CA ILE A 433 -33.67 0.61 16.66
C ILE A 433 -32.95 1.36 15.54
N THR A 434 -31.78 0.88 15.12
CA THR A 434 -30.85 1.63 14.26
C THR A 434 -30.66 0.97 12.91
N LEU A 435 -30.89 1.72 11.84
CA LEU A 435 -30.58 1.35 10.46
C LEU A 435 -29.27 1.99 10.00
N ASN A 436 -28.99 3.20 10.53
CA ASN A 436 -27.83 4.02 10.26
C ASN A 436 -26.53 3.23 10.24
N ASP A 437 -25.65 3.59 9.30
CA ASP A 437 -24.33 2.98 9.08
C ASP A 437 -24.44 1.44 8.94
N ASP A 438 -25.45 1.00 8.17
CA ASP A 438 -25.73 -0.40 7.84
C ASP A 438 -26.06 -1.32 9.05
N CYS A 439 -26.23 -0.77 10.24
CA CYS A 439 -26.31 -1.51 11.50
C CYS A 439 -27.30 -2.70 11.45
N MET A 440 -28.55 -2.46 11.04
CA MET A 440 -29.56 -3.52 10.91
C MET A 440 -29.21 -4.53 9.82
N ARG A 441 -28.72 -4.06 8.67
CA ARG A 441 -28.39 -4.91 7.52
C ARG A 441 -27.23 -5.85 7.83
N ASP A 442 -26.19 -5.36 8.50
CA ASP A 442 -25.06 -6.18 8.93
C ASP A 442 -25.46 -7.25 9.95
N ILE A 443 -26.38 -6.93 10.86
CA ILE A 443 -26.92 -7.94 11.78
C ILE A 443 -27.72 -8.99 11.02
N VAL A 444 -28.57 -8.59 10.06
CA VAL A 444 -29.32 -9.53 9.21
C VAL A 444 -28.37 -10.43 8.41
N ASN A 445 -27.31 -9.88 7.83
CA ASN A 445 -26.28 -10.62 7.11
C ASN A 445 -25.54 -11.62 8.03
N LEU A 446 -25.22 -11.21 9.26
CA LEU A 446 -24.67 -12.11 10.28
C LEU A 446 -25.64 -13.24 10.61
N MET A 447 -26.94 -12.96 10.75
CA MET A 447 -27.95 -13.98 11.03
C MET A 447 -28.08 -14.97 9.85
N PHE A 448 -28.02 -14.50 8.60
CA PHE A 448 -27.98 -15.38 7.44
C PHE A 448 -26.74 -16.27 7.45
N LYS A 449 -25.55 -15.70 7.69
CA LYS A 449 -24.30 -16.47 7.80
C LYS A 449 -24.37 -17.51 8.93
N ALA A 450 -24.87 -17.12 10.10
CA ALA A 450 -25.04 -18.01 11.24
C ALA A 450 -26.02 -19.14 10.94
N HIS A 451 -27.15 -18.85 10.28
CA HIS A 451 -28.09 -19.86 9.80
C HIS A 451 -27.41 -20.86 8.87
N ASP A 452 -26.64 -20.38 7.90
CA ASP A 452 -26.03 -21.23 6.86
C ASP A 452 -24.93 -22.14 7.42
N ILE A 453 -24.17 -21.66 8.41
CA ILE A 453 -23.07 -22.39 9.03
C ILE A 453 -23.53 -23.30 10.18
N LEU A 454 -24.49 -22.84 10.99
CA LEU A 454 -24.91 -23.53 12.23
C LEU A 454 -26.20 -24.33 12.06
N GLY A 455 -27.02 -24.03 11.04
CA GLY A 455 -28.28 -24.73 10.75
C GLY A 455 -29.40 -24.45 11.75
N ASP A 456 -29.26 -23.49 12.65
CA ASP A 456 -30.30 -23.12 13.63
C ASP A 456 -31.29 -22.11 13.03
N ALA A 457 -32.55 -22.51 12.94
CA ALA A 457 -33.63 -21.70 12.37
C ALA A 457 -33.87 -20.38 13.11
N ARG A 458 -33.46 -20.25 14.38
CA ARG A 458 -33.62 -19.01 15.17
C ARG A 458 -32.94 -17.81 14.50
N TYR A 459 -31.83 -18.02 13.80
CA TYR A 459 -31.13 -16.95 13.09
C TYR A 459 -31.95 -16.43 11.91
N MET A 460 -32.49 -17.33 11.08
CA MET A 460 -33.39 -16.94 9.99
C MET A 460 -34.64 -16.22 10.51
N GLN A 461 -35.23 -16.70 11.62
CA GLN A 461 -36.39 -16.06 12.24
C GLN A 461 -36.08 -14.65 12.76
N ALA A 462 -34.87 -14.38 13.24
CA ALA A 462 -34.46 -13.04 13.64
C ALA A 462 -34.32 -12.10 12.43
N ALA A 463 -33.76 -12.58 11.32
CA ALA A 463 -33.74 -11.83 10.07
C ALA A 463 -35.17 -11.52 9.58
N GLU A 464 -36.09 -12.49 9.65
CA GLU A 464 -37.50 -12.27 9.29
C GLU A 464 -38.17 -11.22 10.19
N ARG A 465 -37.90 -11.22 11.50
CA ARG A 465 -38.41 -10.19 12.44
C ARG A 465 -37.87 -8.80 12.11
N ALA A 466 -36.60 -8.68 11.71
CA ALA A 466 -36.05 -7.42 11.20
C ALA A 466 -36.79 -6.96 9.93
N GLY A 467 -37.10 -7.88 9.01
CA GLY A 467 -37.97 -7.59 7.87
C GLY A 467 -39.36 -7.12 8.28
N GLN A 468 -39.99 -7.75 9.27
CA GLN A 468 -41.29 -7.32 9.80
C GLN A 468 -41.21 -5.93 10.45
N PHE A 469 -40.10 -5.60 11.10
CA PHE A 469 -39.83 -4.24 11.57
C PHE A 469 -39.81 -3.26 10.39
N LEU A 470 -39.02 -3.51 9.34
CA LEU A 470 -38.93 -2.62 8.17
C LEU A 470 -40.28 -2.40 7.51
N LEU A 471 -41.08 -3.45 7.33
CA LEU A 471 -42.44 -3.35 6.79
C LEU A 471 -43.35 -2.50 7.67
N ARG A 472 -43.21 -2.60 8.99
CA ARG A 472 -44.04 -1.85 9.96
C ARG A 472 -43.72 -0.36 10.00
N VAL A 473 -42.46 0.01 9.78
CA VAL A 473 -41.99 1.40 9.97
C VAL A 473 -41.77 2.18 8.68
N GLN A 474 -41.96 1.55 7.51
CA GLN A 474 -41.89 2.24 6.23
C GLN A 474 -42.87 3.42 6.21
N GLY A 475 -42.38 4.61 5.89
CA GLY A 475 -43.22 5.80 5.84
C GLY A 475 -43.83 6.19 7.19
N ASN A 476 -43.20 5.84 8.32
CA ASN A 476 -43.59 6.36 9.64
C ASN A 476 -42.98 7.74 9.92
N GLY A 477 -43.74 8.60 10.61
CA GLY A 477 -43.32 9.94 11.00
C GLY A 477 -44.49 10.92 11.13
N HIS A 478 -44.40 11.85 12.07
CA HIS A 478 -45.42 12.89 12.22
C HIS A 478 -45.37 13.91 11.07
N GLY A 479 -46.55 14.22 10.50
CA GLY A 479 -46.67 15.25 9.47
C GLY A 479 -46.18 14.84 8.07
N LEU A 480 -45.98 13.53 7.83
CA LEU A 480 -45.53 13.02 6.54
C LEU A 480 -46.49 13.38 5.40
N ASN A 481 -45.89 13.71 4.26
CA ASN A 481 -46.58 13.79 2.98
C ASN A 481 -46.53 12.42 2.29
N VAL A 482 -47.50 12.14 1.43
CA VAL A 482 -47.62 10.91 0.62
C VAL A 482 -46.31 10.57 -0.10
N LYS A 483 -45.53 11.57 -0.53
CA LYS A 483 -44.23 11.38 -1.18
C LYS A 483 -43.23 10.54 -0.37
N GLN A 484 -43.25 10.62 0.95
CA GLN A 484 -42.28 9.94 1.82
C GLN A 484 -42.76 8.57 2.33
N SER A 485 -43.92 8.09 1.83
CA SER A 485 -44.53 6.84 2.29
C SER A 485 -43.70 5.59 1.99
N GLY A 486 -42.73 5.67 1.07
CA GLY A 486 -41.86 4.57 0.70
C GLY A 486 -40.50 4.51 1.43
N ALA A 487 -40.17 5.51 2.25
CA ALA A 487 -38.81 5.70 2.77
C ALA A 487 -38.64 5.25 4.23
N TRP A 488 -37.37 5.11 4.64
CA TRP A 488 -36.96 4.83 6.02
C TRP A 488 -36.05 5.92 6.59
N ALA A 489 -36.03 6.03 7.90
CA ALA A 489 -35.17 6.93 8.67
C ALA A 489 -33.92 6.20 9.17
N GLN A 490 -32.91 6.98 9.62
CA GLN A 490 -31.69 6.45 10.25
C GLN A 490 -31.98 5.55 11.46
N GLN A 491 -33.01 5.87 12.23
CA GLN A 491 -33.33 5.17 13.49
C GLN A 491 -34.71 5.51 14.03
N TYR A 492 -35.21 4.63 14.90
CA TYR A 492 -36.58 4.66 15.37
C TYR A 492 -36.69 4.46 16.89
N LYS A 493 -37.49 5.31 17.52
CA LYS A 493 -37.99 5.14 18.89
C LYS A 493 -39.50 4.98 18.83
N ASP A 494 -40.03 3.91 19.42
CA ASP A 494 -41.47 3.61 19.41
C ASP A 494 -42.07 3.64 17.99
N ASP A 495 -41.34 3.04 17.03
CA ASP A 495 -41.64 3.02 15.59
C ASP A 495 -41.74 4.41 14.92
N GLN A 496 -41.33 5.49 15.57
CA GLN A 496 -41.22 6.83 14.98
C GLN A 496 -39.77 7.20 14.67
N PRO A 497 -39.47 7.88 13.54
CA PRO A 497 -38.16 8.46 13.29
C PRO A 497 -37.69 9.30 14.47
N ALA A 498 -36.46 9.06 14.90
CA ALA A 498 -35.91 9.64 16.12
C ALA A 498 -34.62 10.42 15.86
N TRP A 499 -34.33 11.33 16.79
CA TRP A 499 -33.05 12.04 16.84
C TRP A 499 -31.90 11.08 17.09
N ALA A 500 -30.78 11.29 16.39
CA ALA A 500 -29.49 10.65 16.68
C ALA A 500 -28.55 11.68 17.35
N ARG A 501 -27.38 11.92 16.74
CA ARG A 501 -26.53 13.03 17.16
C ARG A 501 -27.28 14.35 16.94
N ARG A 502 -26.82 15.42 17.59
CA ARG A 502 -27.44 16.75 17.51
C ARG A 502 -27.67 17.25 16.07
N PHE A 503 -26.87 16.83 15.10
CA PHE A 503 -26.97 17.24 13.70
C PHE A 503 -27.80 16.28 12.83
N GLU A 504 -28.34 15.21 13.40
CA GLU A 504 -29.14 14.17 12.74
C GLU A 504 -30.58 14.18 13.31
N PRO A 505 -31.43 15.08 12.79
CA PRO A 505 -32.83 15.17 13.21
C PRO A 505 -33.65 13.99 12.64
N PRO A 506 -34.86 13.74 13.17
CA PRO A 506 -35.84 12.86 12.54
C PRO A 506 -36.05 13.26 11.07
N ALA A 507 -35.65 12.39 10.16
CA ALA A 507 -35.64 12.61 8.72
C ALA A 507 -35.67 11.28 7.98
N MET A 508 -36.23 11.28 6.77
CA MET A 508 -36.04 10.14 5.86
C MET A 508 -34.61 10.16 5.34
N CYS A 509 -34.00 8.98 5.23
CA CYS A 509 -32.60 8.82 4.86
C CYS A 509 -32.47 8.00 3.58
N SER A 510 -31.76 8.55 2.59
CA SER A 510 -31.62 7.91 1.28
C SER A 510 -30.81 6.62 1.33
N ILE A 511 -29.67 6.65 2.02
CA ILE A 511 -28.79 5.50 2.19
C ILE A 511 -29.49 4.37 2.97
N ASP A 512 -30.13 4.68 4.10
CA ASP A 512 -30.82 3.65 4.89
C ASP A 512 -32.08 3.13 4.19
N THR A 513 -32.70 3.91 3.31
CA THR A 513 -33.77 3.42 2.44
C THR A 513 -33.23 2.39 1.44
N ALA A 514 -32.06 2.62 0.83
CA ALA A 514 -31.42 1.63 -0.03
C ALA A 514 -31.01 0.36 0.75
N HIS A 515 -30.46 0.51 1.96
CA HIS A 515 -30.12 -0.64 2.80
C HIS A 515 -31.37 -1.44 3.23
N ALA A 516 -32.49 -0.78 3.50
CA ALA A 516 -33.77 -1.44 3.76
C ALA A 516 -34.26 -2.23 2.53
N ILE A 517 -34.12 -1.68 1.32
CA ILE A 517 -34.42 -2.40 0.07
C ILE A 517 -33.56 -3.66 -0.04
N ASP A 518 -32.24 -3.55 0.18
CA ASP A 518 -31.33 -4.70 0.14
C ASP A 518 -31.76 -5.81 1.11
N VAL A 519 -32.07 -5.47 2.37
CA VAL A 519 -32.55 -6.44 3.37
C VAL A 519 -33.84 -7.14 2.92
N LEU A 520 -34.79 -6.38 2.38
CA LEU A 520 -36.06 -6.92 1.91
C LEU A 520 -35.88 -7.81 0.67
N VAL A 521 -35.00 -7.43 -0.26
CA VAL A 521 -34.63 -8.27 -1.41
C VAL A 521 -33.96 -9.56 -0.93
N ASP A 522 -33.01 -9.48 0.00
CA ASP A 522 -32.36 -10.67 0.54
C ASP A 522 -33.35 -11.60 1.26
N LEU A 523 -34.27 -11.06 2.05
CA LEU A 523 -35.34 -11.85 2.67
C LEU A 523 -36.24 -12.52 1.63
N TYR A 524 -36.61 -11.82 0.55
CA TYR A 524 -37.35 -12.42 -0.55
C TYR A 524 -36.57 -13.58 -1.18
N LEU A 525 -35.29 -13.38 -1.50
CA LEU A 525 -34.44 -14.42 -2.11
C LEU A 525 -34.29 -15.65 -1.22
N ARG A 526 -34.34 -15.46 0.11
CA ARG A 526 -34.20 -16.52 1.11
C ARG A 526 -35.51 -17.25 1.43
N THR A 527 -36.65 -16.59 1.29
CA THR A 527 -37.96 -17.12 1.74
C THR A 527 -38.96 -17.39 0.63
N GLY A 528 -38.81 -16.74 -0.52
CA GLY A 528 -39.84 -16.71 -1.57
C GLY A 528 -41.10 -15.93 -1.19
N ASN A 529 -41.08 -15.13 -0.12
CA ASN A 529 -42.25 -14.39 0.35
C ASN A 529 -42.35 -13.01 -0.31
N ASP A 530 -43.30 -12.88 -1.25
CA ASP A 530 -43.57 -11.64 -2.00
C ASP A 530 -43.91 -10.43 -1.11
N THR A 531 -44.31 -10.66 0.15
CA THR A 531 -44.55 -9.57 1.12
C THR A 531 -43.33 -8.66 1.28
N TYR A 532 -42.11 -9.20 1.11
CA TYR A 532 -40.89 -8.41 1.20
C TYR A 532 -40.62 -7.56 -0.05
N LEU A 533 -41.14 -7.92 -1.23
CA LEU A 533 -41.01 -7.08 -2.43
C LEU A 533 -42.09 -6.01 -2.52
N ALA A 534 -43.28 -6.27 -1.98
CA ALA A 534 -44.43 -5.36 -2.00
C ALA A 534 -44.13 -3.88 -1.64
N PRO A 535 -43.33 -3.54 -0.60
CA PRO A 535 -43.03 -2.14 -0.24
C PRO A 535 -42.02 -1.44 -1.16
N ILE A 536 -41.21 -2.19 -1.92
CA ILE A 536 -40.03 -1.65 -2.62
C ILE A 536 -40.39 -0.67 -3.75
N PRO A 537 -41.45 -0.87 -4.57
CA PRO A 537 -41.81 0.10 -5.61
C PRO A 537 -41.95 1.54 -5.12
N ALA A 538 -42.58 1.75 -3.95
CA ALA A 538 -42.74 3.08 -3.36
C ALA A 538 -41.40 3.67 -2.89
N ALA A 539 -40.49 2.84 -2.40
CA ALA A 539 -39.14 3.24 -2.01
C ALA A 539 -38.31 3.66 -3.23
N VAL A 540 -38.38 2.90 -4.33
CA VAL A 540 -37.72 3.21 -5.60
C VAL A 540 -38.26 4.50 -6.20
N GLU A 541 -39.59 4.70 -6.17
CA GLU A 541 -40.22 5.95 -6.60
C GLU A 541 -39.70 7.13 -5.79
N TRP A 542 -39.67 7.02 -4.45
CA TRP A 542 -39.15 8.08 -3.59
C TRP A 542 -37.67 8.41 -3.84
N LEU A 543 -36.81 7.38 -4.01
CA LEU A 543 -35.39 7.58 -4.33
C LEU A 543 -35.23 8.26 -5.71
N THR A 544 -36.03 7.85 -6.70
CA THR A 544 -36.00 8.45 -8.04
C THR A 544 -36.46 9.92 -8.01
N ASP A 545 -37.51 10.21 -7.27
CA ASP A 545 -38.07 11.56 -7.09
C ASP A 545 -37.17 12.48 -6.26
N SER A 546 -36.47 11.93 -5.27
CA SER A 546 -35.64 12.68 -4.33
C SER A 546 -34.20 12.85 -4.82
N ASN A 547 -33.82 12.14 -5.88
CA ASN A 547 -32.58 12.38 -6.60
C ASN A 547 -32.55 13.82 -7.11
N THR A 548 -31.47 14.53 -6.81
CA THR A 548 -31.35 15.95 -7.11
C THR A 548 -29.92 16.34 -7.41
N THR A 549 -29.76 17.38 -8.22
CA THR A 549 -28.48 18.07 -8.33
C THR A 549 -28.30 18.93 -7.07
N ILE A 550 -27.43 18.49 -6.16
CA ILE A 550 -27.11 19.27 -4.95
C ILE A 550 -26.03 20.28 -5.30
N VAL A 551 -26.29 21.55 -4.98
CA VAL A 551 -25.32 22.65 -5.11
C VAL A 551 -24.57 22.75 -3.79
N ASP A 552 -23.26 22.55 -3.80
CA ASP A 552 -22.41 22.83 -2.64
C ASP A 552 -22.06 24.33 -2.54
N ALA A 553 -21.41 24.71 -1.44
CA ALA A 553 -21.01 26.10 -1.20
C ALA A 553 -20.06 26.73 -2.23
N TRP A 554 -19.53 25.93 -3.15
CA TRP A 554 -18.60 26.34 -4.18
C TRP A 554 -19.22 26.33 -5.58
N GLY A 555 -20.54 26.09 -5.67
CA GLY A 555 -21.27 26.05 -6.93
C GLY A 555 -21.04 24.76 -7.71
N VAL A 556 -20.54 23.70 -7.07
CA VAL A 556 -20.41 22.39 -7.71
C VAL A 556 -21.77 21.72 -7.71
N THR A 557 -22.44 21.80 -8.87
CA THR A 557 -23.49 20.86 -9.27
C THR A 557 -22.84 19.55 -9.71
N SER A 558 -23.51 18.42 -9.46
CA SER A 558 -23.14 17.05 -9.85
C SER A 558 -22.32 16.93 -11.15
N ILE A 559 -21.41 15.94 -11.18
CA ILE A 559 -20.81 15.46 -12.44
C ILE A 559 -21.96 15.11 -13.40
N PRO A 560 -21.96 15.58 -14.66
CA PRO A 560 -23.01 15.24 -15.61
C PRO A 560 -23.12 13.71 -15.79
N GLY A 561 -24.28 13.15 -15.45
CA GLY A 561 -24.58 11.72 -15.60
C GLY A 561 -24.72 10.92 -14.30
N ASP A 562 -24.28 11.47 -13.16
CA ASP A 562 -24.39 10.78 -11.87
C ASP A 562 -25.56 11.32 -11.02
N PHE A 563 -26.37 10.38 -10.52
CA PHE A 563 -27.40 10.67 -9.52
C PHE A 563 -26.77 10.96 -8.16
N ILE A 564 -27.33 11.94 -7.45
CA ILE A 564 -26.88 12.34 -6.11
C ILE A 564 -28.10 12.47 -5.21
N TRP A 565 -27.99 11.89 -4.02
CA TRP A 565 -28.99 12.00 -2.97
C TRP A 565 -28.46 12.80 -1.80
N ALA A 566 -29.34 13.57 -1.16
CA ALA A 566 -29.06 14.07 0.18
C ALA A 566 -29.01 12.89 1.15
N ARG A 567 -28.20 12.95 2.20
CA ARG A 567 -28.30 11.94 3.26
C ARG A 567 -29.67 12.01 3.94
N LEU A 568 -30.13 13.21 4.30
CA LEU A 568 -31.37 13.42 5.07
C LEU A 568 -32.38 14.33 4.37
N TYR A 569 -33.66 13.94 4.44
CA TYR A 569 -34.81 14.69 3.94
C TYR A 569 -35.82 14.94 5.07
N GLU A 570 -36.17 16.20 5.28
CA GLU A 570 -37.09 16.65 6.32
C GLU A 570 -38.47 16.00 6.19
N LEU A 571 -39.03 15.52 7.31
CA LEU A 571 -40.36 14.92 7.36
C LEU A 571 -41.44 15.94 6.94
N GLY A 572 -42.37 15.51 6.08
CA GLY A 572 -43.47 16.31 5.56
C GLY A 572 -43.12 17.13 4.32
N SER A 573 -42.00 17.86 4.33
CA SER A 573 -41.60 18.72 3.21
C SER A 573 -40.80 17.98 2.13
N ASN A 574 -40.11 16.89 2.50
CA ASN A 574 -39.14 16.18 1.67
C ASN A 574 -38.00 17.08 1.14
N ARG A 575 -37.68 18.16 1.84
CA ARG A 575 -36.55 19.03 1.52
C ARG A 575 -35.26 18.44 2.08
N LEU A 576 -34.16 18.58 1.35
CA LEU A 576 -32.83 18.23 1.88
C LEU A 576 -32.62 19.00 3.19
N ILE A 577 -32.10 18.34 4.23
CA ILE A 577 -31.77 18.97 5.52
C ILE A 577 -30.32 18.67 5.91
N VAL A 578 -29.60 19.71 6.32
CA VAL A 578 -28.18 19.66 6.72
C VAL A 578 -28.03 20.28 8.10
N GLY A 579 -27.52 19.50 9.05
CA GLY A 579 -27.24 19.98 10.41
C GLY A 579 -25.82 20.54 10.53
N ASN A 580 -25.67 21.77 11.04
CA ASN A 580 -24.36 22.35 11.27
C ASN A 580 -23.64 21.69 12.46
N ARG A 581 -22.55 20.96 12.20
CA ARG A 581 -21.71 20.31 13.23
C ARG A 581 -20.87 21.29 14.05
N ASN A 582 -20.54 22.47 13.51
CA ASN A 582 -19.50 23.38 14.02
C ASN A 582 -20.00 24.51 14.94
N ASN A 583 -21.29 24.57 15.24
CA ASN A 583 -21.79 25.60 16.14
C ASN A 583 -21.45 25.23 17.61
N GLN A 584 -20.34 25.76 18.12
CA GLN A 584 -19.87 25.56 19.50
C GLN A 584 -20.72 26.32 20.55
N GLY A 585 -21.86 26.91 20.18
CA GLY A 585 -22.78 27.58 21.10
C GLY A 585 -24.25 27.18 20.89
N ASN A 586 -24.89 26.70 21.96
CA ASN A 586 -26.33 26.65 22.26
C ASN A 586 -27.38 26.26 21.17
N GLY A 587 -27.00 25.63 20.05
CA GLY A 587 -27.97 25.00 19.14
C GLY A 587 -27.38 24.60 17.79
N VAL A 588 -27.90 23.53 17.19
CA VAL A 588 -27.61 23.15 15.80
C VAL A 588 -28.45 24.01 14.87
N VAL A 589 -27.81 24.60 13.86
CA VAL A 589 -28.49 25.30 12.77
C VAL A 589 -28.75 24.30 11.66
N TYR A 590 -29.98 24.25 11.16
CA TYR A 590 -30.35 23.45 9.99
C TYR A 590 -30.43 24.32 8.76
N TYR A 591 -29.85 23.82 7.67
CA TYR A 591 -29.98 24.38 6.33
C TYR A 591 -30.82 23.45 5.49
N HIS A 592 -31.55 24.03 4.53
CA HIS A 592 -32.38 23.29 3.61
C HIS A 592 -31.97 23.57 2.17
N ASP A 593 -32.04 22.53 1.33
CA ASP A 593 -31.77 22.58 -0.11
C ASP A 593 -30.38 23.09 -0.54
N TYR A 594 -29.42 23.19 0.40
CA TYR A 594 -28.05 23.62 0.16
C TYR A 594 -27.08 23.13 1.24
N ILE A 595 -25.82 22.84 0.86
CA ILE A 595 -24.74 22.40 1.76
C ILE A 595 -23.76 23.57 1.99
N PRO A 596 -23.73 24.18 3.19
CA PRO A 596 -23.01 25.43 3.47
C PRO A 596 -21.49 25.31 3.60
N SER A 597 -20.97 24.11 3.85
CA SER A 597 -19.53 23.84 3.93
C SER A 597 -19.27 22.35 3.73
N ARG A 598 -18.10 21.97 3.20
CA ARG A 598 -17.59 20.61 3.38
C ARG A 598 -17.25 20.46 4.86
N ASP A 599 -18.19 19.93 5.63
CA ASP A 599 -17.88 19.46 6.97
C ASP A 599 -16.90 18.28 6.81
N TYR A 600 -15.63 18.51 7.14
CA TYR A 600 -14.60 17.48 7.03
C TYR A 600 -14.98 16.35 7.99
N GLY A 601 -15.47 15.24 7.44
CA GLY A 601 -15.83 14.02 8.17
C GLY A 601 -17.33 13.68 8.27
N TYR A 602 -18.24 14.37 7.58
CA TYR A 602 -19.63 13.89 7.45
C TYR A 602 -20.18 14.13 6.03
N SER A 603 -20.65 13.06 5.39
CA SER A 603 -21.21 13.14 4.04
C SER A 603 -22.69 13.49 4.07
N TRP A 604 -23.03 14.70 3.59
CA TRP A 604 -24.40 15.20 3.47
C TRP A 604 -25.05 14.92 2.13
N ALA A 605 -24.26 14.58 1.12
CA ALA A 605 -24.73 14.18 -0.20
C ALA A 605 -23.75 13.22 -0.88
N GLY A 606 -24.27 12.27 -1.65
CA GLY A 606 -23.47 11.30 -2.39
C GLY A 606 -24.31 10.35 -3.22
N ASN A 607 -23.65 9.49 -3.98
CA ASN A 607 -24.30 8.37 -4.67
C ASN A 607 -24.70 7.28 -3.66
N TYR A 608 -23.88 7.07 -2.63
CA TYR A 608 -24.11 6.11 -1.54
C TYR A 608 -24.36 4.66 -2.01
N GLY A 609 -23.95 4.32 -3.24
CA GLY A 609 -24.20 2.99 -3.81
C GLY A 609 -25.67 2.72 -4.15
N ILE A 610 -26.54 3.73 -4.06
CA ILE A 610 -28.00 3.59 -4.27
C ILE A 610 -28.30 3.04 -5.66
N ASN A 611 -27.55 3.46 -6.69
CA ASN A 611 -27.67 2.88 -8.03
C ASN A 611 -27.49 1.36 -8.03
N GLY A 612 -26.53 0.82 -7.28
CA GLY A 612 -26.30 -0.62 -7.20
C GLY A 612 -27.48 -1.36 -6.59
N THR A 613 -28.10 -0.81 -5.54
CA THR A 613 -29.34 -1.35 -4.96
C THR A 613 -30.52 -1.30 -5.95
N LEU A 614 -30.68 -0.18 -6.67
CA LEU A 614 -31.73 -0.03 -7.66
C LEU A 614 -31.56 -1.00 -8.83
N ASP A 615 -30.34 -1.12 -9.37
CA ASP A 615 -29.99 -2.07 -10.44
C ASP A 615 -30.22 -3.51 -9.99
N ARG A 616 -29.85 -3.83 -8.74
CA ARG A 616 -30.08 -5.13 -8.11
C ARG A 616 -31.58 -5.48 -8.07
N TYR A 617 -32.42 -4.55 -7.60
CA TYR A 617 -33.86 -4.75 -7.55
C TYR A 617 -34.48 -4.84 -8.95
N ASP A 618 -34.09 -3.95 -9.86
CA ASP A 618 -34.58 -3.92 -11.24
C ASP A 618 -34.26 -5.23 -11.98
N TYR A 619 -33.03 -5.73 -11.81
CA TYR A 619 -32.64 -7.01 -12.40
C TYR A 619 -33.48 -8.17 -11.86
N LEU A 620 -33.74 -8.22 -10.54
CA LEU A 620 -34.59 -9.24 -9.95
C LEU A 620 -36.02 -9.18 -10.50
N VAL A 621 -36.63 -8.01 -10.53
CA VAL A 621 -38.05 -7.88 -10.85
C VAL A 621 -38.32 -7.86 -12.35
N HIS A 622 -37.57 -7.06 -13.11
CA HIS A 622 -37.87 -6.81 -14.52
C HIS A 622 -37.09 -7.71 -15.47
N VAL A 623 -35.86 -8.11 -15.13
CA VAL A 623 -35.08 -9.03 -15.97
C VAL A 623 -35.40 -10.49 -15.64
N CYS A 624 -35.40 -10.86 -14.35
CA CYS A 624 -35.68 -12.23 -13.92
C CYS A 624 -37.17 -12.51 -13.72
N GLY A 625 -38.05 -11.49 -13.71
CA GLY A 625 -39.49 -11.71 -13.47
C GLY A 625 -39.77 -12.30 -12.08
N ASN A 626 -39.08 -11.80 -11.04
CA ASN A 626 -39.07 -12.33 -9.67
C ASN A 626 -38.52 -13.76 -9.54
N ASN A 627 -37.91 -14.33 -10.57
CA ASN A 627 -37.40 -15.69 -10.51
C ASN A 627 -36.10 -15.76 -9.68
N ILE A 628 -36.22 -16.28 -8.45
CA ILE A 628 -35.11 -16.42 -7.49
C ILE A 628 -33.97 -17.25 -8.09
N THR A 629 -34.27 -18.37 -8.75
CA THR A 629 -33.24 -19.25 -9.32
C THR A 629 -32.45 -18.54 -10.41
N GLN A 630 -33.12 -17.80 -11.30
CA GLN A 630 -32.44 -17.02 -12.35
C GLN A 630 -31.61 -15.89 -11.75
N TYR A 631 -32.15 -15.19 -10.76
CA TYR A 631 -31.44 -14.11 -10.10
C TYR A 631 -30.19 -14.62 -9.37
N ILE A 632 -30.30 -15.70 -8.59
CA ILE A 632 -29.16 -16.34 -7.91
C ILE A 632 -28.13 -16.80 -8.93
N ALA A 633 -28.56 -17.43 -10.04
CA ALA A 633 -27.65 -17.85 -11.09
C ALA A 633 -26.90 -16.67 -11.76
N TRP A 634 -27.53 -15.51 -11.87
CA TRP A 634 -26.88 -14.28 -12.34
C TRP A 634 -25.94 -13.67 -11.30
N ARG A 635 -26.41 -13.50 -10.06
CA ARG A 635 -25.64 -12.90 -8.95
C ARG A 635 -24.39 -13.71 -8.65
N ASP A 636 -24.53 -15.03 -8.63
CA ASP A 636 -23.45 -15.96 -8.30
C ASP A 636 -22.68 -16.41 -9.56
N ALA A 637 -23.01 -15.87 -10.73
CA ALA A 637 -22.22 -16.10 -11.93
C ALA A 637 -20.80 -15.55 -11.69
N PRO A 638 -19.76 -16.39 -11.72
CA PRO A 638 -18.41 -15.92 -11.50
C PRO A 638 -18.05 -14.92 -12.61
N PRO A 639 -17.42 -13.79 -12.28
CA PRO A 639 -16.91 -12.89 -13.29
C PRO A 639 -15.95 -13.63 -14.22
N SER A 640 -15.93 -13.27 -15.50
CA SER A 640 -15.01 -13.91 -16.44
C SER A 640 -13.55 -13.75 -15.98
N VAL A 641 -12.72 -14.76 -16.21
CA VAL A 641 -11.28 -14.70 -15.87
C VAL A 641 -10.59 -13.43 -16.42
N PRO A 642 -10.88 -12.95 -17.66
CA PRO A 642 -10.33 -11.67 -18.13
C PRO A 642 -10.77 -10.44 -17.32
N SER A 643 -12.01 -10.42 -16.80
CA SER A 643 -12.48 -9.35 -15.92
C SER A 643 -11.74 -9.38 -14.59
N LEU A 644 -11.67 -10.55 -13.96
CA LEU A 644 -10.92 -10.74 -12.72
C LEU A 644 -9.45 -10.37 -12.87
N PHE A 645 -8.84 -10.70 -14.02
CA PHE A 645 -7.47 -10.31 -14.33
C PHE A 645 -7.31 -8.79 -14.40
N SER A 646 -8.22 -8.10 -15.11
CA SER A 646 -8.23 -6.64 -15.19
C SER A 646 -8.35 -6.00 -13.80
N ASP A 647 -9.22 -6.55 -12.96
CA ASP A 647 -9.43 -6.10 -11.58
C ASP A 647 -8.18 -6.30 -10.71
N ALA A 648 -7.57 -7.48 -10.79
CA ALA A 648 -6.33 -7.79 -10.06
C ALA A 648 -5.15 -6.92 -10.52
N MET A 649 -5.04 -6.66 -11.83
CA MET A 649 -4.01 -5.76 -12.37
C MET A 649 -4.23 -4.31 -11.93
N GLN A 650 -5.48 -3.84 -11.91
CA GLN A 650 -5.79 -2.52 -11.37
C GLN A 650 -5.42 -2.43 -9.89
N ALA A 651 -5.81 -3.42 -9.09
CA ALA A 651 -5.46 -3.51 -7.67
C ALA A 651 -3.93 -3.47 -7.47
N SER A 652 -3.17 -4.27 -8.22
CA SER A 652 -1.70 -4.27 -8.18
C SER A 652 -1.10 -2.90 -8.57
N SER A 653 -1.67 -2.23 -9.58
CA SER A 653 -1.15 -0.97 -10.11
C SER A 653 -1.32 0.24 -9.18
N THR A 654 -2.27 0.19 -8.25
CA THR A 654 -2.53 1.27 -7.28
C THR A 654 -1.66 1.18 -6.04
N ARG A 655 -0.85 0.12 -5.93
CA ARG A 655 0.03 -0.10 -4.78
C ARG A 655 1.14 0.94 -4.73
N HIS A 656 1.37 1.52 -3.56
CA HIS A 656 2.45 2.48 -3.35
C HIS A 656 3.83 1.80 -3.45
N SER A 657 4.87 2.60 -3.72
CA SER A 657 6.25 2.13 -3.81
C SER A 657 6.79 1.45 -2.54
N SER A 658 6.18 1.73 -1.39
CA SER A 658 6.45 1.03 -0.11
C SER A 658 5.92 -0.39 -0.05
N GLY A 659 5.03 -0.76 -0.96
CA GLY A 659 4.39 -2.06 -1.02
C GLY A 659 3.02 -2.15 -0.31
N PHE A 660 2.58 -1.08 0.35
CA PHE A 660 1.23 -0.93 0.91
C PHE A 660 0.27 -0.27 -0.10
N TRP A 661 -1.04 -0.45 0.13
CA TRP A 661 -2.06 0.45 -0.42
C TRP A 661 -2.31 1.57 0.57
N LEU A 662 -2.39 2.80 0.07
CA LEU A 662 -2.54 3.99 0.89
C LEU A 662 -3.84 4.71 0.55
N ASP A 663 -4.45 5.32 1.56
CA ASP A 663 -5.59 6.22 1.39
C ASP A 663 -5.17 7.56 0.76
N SER A 664 -6.12 8.49 0.64
CA SER A 664 -5.84 9.84 0.12
C SER A 664 -4.97 10.71 1.03
N GLU A 665 -4.82 10.34 2.30
CA GLU A 665 -3.97 11.02 3.29
C GLU A 665 -2.55 10.42 3.35
N GLY A 666 -2.29 9.33 2.64
CA GLY A 666 -1.02 8.62 2.62
C GLY A 666 -0.83 7.62 3.77
N LYS A 667 -1.91 7.24 4.45
CA LYS A 667 -1.92 6.22 5.50
C LYS A 667 -2.18 4.84 4.92
N ILE A 668 -1.63 3.82 5.58
CA ILE A 668 -2.01 2.43 5.34
C ILE A 668 -3.43 2.27 5.89
N ASP A 669 -4.35 1.81 5.04
CA ASP A 669 -5.77 1.67 5.35
C ASP A 669 -6.22 0.22 5.15
N ASP A 670 -6.98 -0.30 6.10
CA ASP A 670 -7.43 -1.69 6.14
C ASP A 670 -8.39 -2.03 5.00
N GLU A 671 -9.32 -1.14 4.64
CA GLU A 671 -10.26 -1.32 3.54
C GLU A 671 -9.52 -1.34 2.19
N GLN A 672 -8.65 -0.36 1.94
CA GLN A 672 -7.83 -0.32 0.73
C GLN A 672 -6.96 -1.56 0.60
N PHE A 673 -6.32 -1.99 1.69
CA PHE A 673 -5.56 -3.24 1.69
C PHE A 673 -6.47 -4.43 1.35
N SER A 674 -7.59 -4.56 2.07
CA SER A 674 -8.43 -5.76 2.01
C SER A 674 -9.14 -5.91 0.67
N TRP A 675 -9.69 -4.83 0.12
CA TRP A 675 -10.33 -4.84 -1.21
C TRP A 675 -9.33 -5.18 -2.32
N ASN A 676 -8.16 -4.53 -2.34
CA ASN A 676 -7.17 -4.80 -3.37
C ASN A 676 -6.58 -6.20 -3.24
N ALA A 677 -6.32 -6.66 -2.01
CA ALA A 677 -5.87 -8.02 -1.74
C ALA A 677 -6.89 -9.07 -2.21
N MET A 678 -8.17 -8.90 -1.88
CA MET A 678 -9.21 -9.84 -2.27
C MET A 678 -9.43 -9.87 -3.79
N ARG A 679 -9.29 -8.76 -4.51
CA ARG A 679 -9.34 -8.76 -5.99
C ARG A 679 -8.24 -9.63 -6.60
N ILE A 680 -7.01 -9.56 -6.05
CA ILE A 680 -5.90 -10.40 -6.51
C ILE A 680 -6.12 -11.86 -6.12
N ILE A 681 -6.49 -12.15 -4.86
CA ILE A 681 -6.74 -13.52 -4.39
C ILE A 681 -7.88 -14.19 -5.18
N THR A 682 -8.96 -13.46 -5.45
CA THR A 682 -10.10 -13.96 -6.23
C THR A 682 -9.69 -14.33 -7.65
N TYR A 683 -8.89 -13.48 -8.31
CA TYR A 683 -8.34 -13.81 -9.62
C TYR A 683 -7.44 -15.05 -9.58
N LEU A 684 -6.50 -15.12 -8.63
CA LEU A 684 -5.59 -16.25 -8.48
C LEU A 684 -6.35 -17.55 -8.23
N ASN A 685 -7.39 -17.51 -7.40
CA ASN A 685 -8.27 -18.66 -7.14
C ASN A 685 -9.06 -19.11 -8.38
N ALA A 686 -9.35 -18.20 -9.31
CA ALA A 686 -10.03 -18.56 -10.56
C ALA A 686 -9.11 -19.23 -11.60
N ILE A 687 -7.78 -19.13 -11.44
CA ILE A 687 -6.80 -19.65 -12.41
C ILE A 687 -5.89 -20.75 -11.86
N ALA A 688 -5.85 -20.93 -10.54
CA ALA A 688 -5.14 -22.00 -9.83
C ALA A 688 -6.01 -23.26 -9.79
#